data_AF-A0A663ES47-F1
#
_entry.id   AF-A0A663ES47-F1
#
_cell.length_a   1.000
_cell.length_b   1.000
_cell.length_c   1.000
_cell.angle_alpha   90.00
_cell.angle_beta   90.00
_cell.angle_gamma   90.00
#
_symmetry.space_group_name_H-M   'P 1'
#
loop_
_entity.id
_entity.type
_entity.pdbx_description
1 polymer ?
#
loop_
_entity_poly.entity_id
_entity_poly.type
_entity_poly.pdbx_seq_one_letter_code
_entity_poly.pdbx_strand_id
1 'polypeptide(L)'
;MRPRGELLVLVLVAAGAVGGRGAARDTLACSQGLACRLLDTDVLCGMEPPGPGHGLALAQLQLEPVLRCTGPTACSPCLEARLHLTAGTGDPRRPAPSGVPEAEDGGTGGRWPAADGTASSQPNVTGLLLLSGHTYASSRCVAVEVRAPLAPALPGQPLGWVTFRCFEAPLGSKLHVTAYTNSRDHWRLSQWQWVPDCSWPVAQAAVPQCQVPRLQVSPGPKEVVVEVQGAVAGHSYTLRLYHNQSHGASGPGRAVTASSPMNYSLPAEEVLPCLCLQVWPETQDPLRATLCPFSHDAEAWERLWARSRLVLHAGERALTCSLSAPCDLPAELVPCWQPAPAGPCQALPGLRQPAVGQGLQEFGGLRPHPNLCVQVWSDGQVRLTQCLRDRALPGRPDDLLLLEREGNASLCALERGTCTPLTNFTSTGAGRPGLLEQELRRDVAAGQCRQIWHAENSTGVTLWACPLHKYLRARWVLAWMGVLLGAACLLLLLLLKKEDMKGWLKSLRADYGSEGPLRGRRALLVHATEPVAERAACALMAALRPLGLAVTAAPGGGSGIAAWGPLPWLHAQHRQALRDGDTVILFLSPAAVAAAHQWDAGARAVPGDVAAECGPGPQHGPGPDDVPTVAPCEAFAAALSCTVPELVAGNGRYVVVRLEALVPAVPPALRAAPAFALPSETGGFLRALAGPGRWRGRWPEPYVAAVAEGLRRSVGE
;
A
#
# COMPACT_ATOMS: atom_id res chain seq x y z
N MET A 1 -17.27 42.12 66.07
CA MET A 1 -17.24 43.50 65.54
C MET A 1 -17.27 43.44 64.02
N ARG A 2 -18.35 43.99 63.45
CA ARG A 2 -18.65 44.36 62.06
C ARG A 2 -18.53 43.31 60.91
N PRO A 3 -19.65 43.01 60.24
CA PRO A 3 -19.74 42.15 59.06
C PRO A 3 -19.55 42.93 57.75
N ARG A 4 -19.23 42.25 56.64
CA ARG A 4 -19.32 42.77 55.27
C ARG A 4 -20.43 42.03 54.53
N GLY A 5 -21.30 42.82 53.90
CA GLY A 5 -22.65 42.43 53.49
C GLY A 5 -22.73 41.53 52.27
N GLU A 6 -23.66 40.57 52.38
CA GLU A 6 -24.25 39.85 51.26
C GLU A 6 -25.24 40.77 50.54
N LEU A 7 -25.00 41.00 49.25
CA LEU A 7 -25.95 41.66 48.37
C LEU A 7 -26.89 40.57 47.81
N LEU A 8 -28.02 40.40 48.48
CA LEU A 8 -29.11 39.52 48.05
C LEU A 8 -29.79 40.14 46.81
N VAL A 9 -29.46 39.65 45.62
CA VAL A 9 -30.19 40.04 44.39
C VAL A 9 -31.50 39.25 44.35
N LEU A 10 -32.56 39.92 44.80
CA LEU A 10 -33.95 39.50 44.59
C LEU A 10 -34.26 39.52 43.08
N VAL A 11 -34.28 38.34 42.45
CA VAL A 11 -34.90 38.16 41.14
C VAL A 11 -36.41 38.11 41.34
N LEU A 12 -37.07 39.23 41.06
CA LEU A 12 -38.52 39.32 40.96
C LEU A 12 -39.00 38.48 39.77
N VAL A 13 -39.52 37.28 40.05
CA VAL A 13 -40.33 36.50 39.11
C VAL A 13 -41.69 37.19 39.01
N ALA A 14 -41.86 38.04 38.00
CA ALA A 14 -43.17 38.55 37.62
C ALA A 14 -43.93 37.42 36.89
N ALA A 15 -44.87 36.80 37.60
CA ALA A 15 -45.83 35.86 37.03
C ALA A 15 -46.76 36.62 36.06
N GLY A 16 -46.58 36.39 34.76
CA GLY A 16 -47.50 36.84 33.71
C GLY A 16 -48.67 35.87 33.58
N ALA A 17 -49.88 36.42 33.60
CA ALA A 17 -51.15 35.70 33.54
C ALA A 17 -51.28 34.78 32.32
N VAL A 18 -51.70 33.55 32.57
CA VAL A 18 -52.07 32.54 31.57
C VAL A 18 -53.44 32.87 30.98
N GLY A 19 -53.54 32.90 29.65
CA GLY A 19 -54.84 33.05 28.97
C GLY A 19 -54.77 33.09 27.44
N GLY A 20 -54.65 31.92 26.80
CA GLY A 20 -54.91 31.76 25.36
C GLY A 20 -54.31 30.47 24.80
N ARG A 21 -55.14 29.60 24.21
CA ARG A 21 -54.73 28.34 23.56
C ARG A 21 -53.88 28.62 22.31
N GLY A 22 -52.59 28.86 22.49
CA GLY A 22 -51.56 28.63 21.47
C GLY A 22 -50.85 27.30 21.75
N ALA A 23 -50.15 26.72 20.77
CA ALA A 23 -49.24 25.61 21.02
C ALA A 23 -48.34 25.97 22.22
N ALA A 24 -48.14 25.02 23.15
CA ALA A 24 -47.66 25.24 24.52
C ALA A 24 -46.25 25.87 24.70
N ARG A 25 -45.67 26.51 23.68
CA ARG A 25 -44.25 26.88 23.61
C ARG A 25 -43.95 28.21 22.92
N ASP A 26 -44.94 28.91 22.35
CA ASP A 26 -44.71 30.22 21.71
C ASP A 26 -44.80 31.32 22.75
N THR A 27 -43.80 32.21 22.76
CA THR A 27 -43.73 33.29 23.75
C THR A 27 -43.76 34.65 23.06
N LEU A 28 -44.62 35.52 23.59
CA LEU A 28 -44.77 36.90 23.16
C LEU A 28 -44.34 37.82 24.30
N ALA A 29 -43.45 38.76 24.02
CA ALA A 29 -42.97 39.74 24.98
C ALA A 29 -43.17 41.16 24.43
N CYS A 30 -43.54 42.10 25.29
CA CYS A 30 -43.77 43.49 24.91
C CYS A 30 -43.13 44.46 25.90
N SER A 31 -42.78 45.65 25.41
CA SER A 31 -42.21 46.71 26.23
C SER A 31 -43.20 47.21 27.29
N GLN A 32 -42.67 47.77 28.38
CA GLN A 32 -43.48 48.35 29.45
C GLN A 32 -44.44 49.40 28.90
N GLY A 33 -45.72 49.31 29.27
CA GLY A 33 -46.78 50.19 28.78
C GLY A 33 -47.56 49.67 27.56
N LEU A 34 -47.09 48.61 26.89
CA LEU A 34 -47.85 47.91 25.85
C LEU A 34 -48.45 46.61 26.41
N ALA A 35 -49.71 46.33 26.10
CA ALA A 35 -50.34 45.06 26.39
C ALA A 35 -50.50 44.26 25.10
N CYS A 36 -49.89 43.07 25.03
CA CYS A 36 -49.94 42.24 23.84
C CYS A 36 -50.54 40.88 24.12
N ARG A 37 -51.28 40.36 23.14
CA ARG A 37 -51.95 39.07 23.23
C ARG A 37 -51.73 38.30 21.93
N LEU A 38 -51.27 37.06 22.05
CA LEU A 38 -51.21 36.12 20.95
C LEU A 38 -52.62 35.64 20.64
N LEU A 39 -53.12 35.91 19.43
CA LEU A 39 -54.48 35.55 19.03
C LEU A 39 -54.52 34.14 18.43
N ASP A 40 -53.62 33.87 17.47
CA ASP A 40 -53.53 32.58 16.78
C ASP A 40 -52.11 32.39 16.22
N THR A 41 -51.64 31.15 16.17
CA THR A 41 -50.27 30.77 15.81
C THR A 41 -50.12 30.19 14.40
N ASP A 42 -51.21 29.87 13.73
CA ASP A 42 -51.20 29.24 12.39
C ASP A 42 -52.33 29.77 11.48
N VAL A 43 -52.37 31.09 11.33
CA VAL A 43 -53.31 31.77 10.42
C VAL A 43 -52.91 31.53 8.96
N LEU A 44 -53.84 31.61 8.02
CA LEU A 44 -53.51 31.56 6.59
C LEU A 44 -52.63 32.76 6.19
N CYS A 45 -51.43 32.46 5.68
CA CYS A 45 -50.48 33.42 5.15
C CYS A 45 -51.03 34.11 3.91
N GLY A 46 -51.71 35.25 4.10
CA GLY A 46 -52.39 36.00 3.03
C GLY A 46 -53.65 36.74 3.50
N MET A 47 -54.14 36.47 4.71
CA MET A 47 -55.20 37.25 5.33
C MET A 47 -54.64 38.57 5.88
N GLU A 48 -54.32 39.51 4.99
CA GLU A 48 -53.98 40.87 5.41
C GLU A 48 -55.07 41.41 6.34
N PRO A 49 -54.70 42.10 7.44
CA PRO A 49 -55.69 42.57 8.41
C PRO A 49 -56.71 43.49 7.72
N PRO A 50 -58.02 43.34 8.00
CA PRO A 50 -59.06 44.04 7.25
C PRO A 50 -59.00 45.55 7.46
N GLY A 51 -58.74 46.28 6.37
CA GLY A 51 -58.95 47.72 6.20
C GLY A 51 -58.02 48.66 6.99
N PRO A 52 -57.70 49.85 6.45
CA PRO A 52 -56.87 50.84 7.16
C PRO A 52 -57.62 51.43 8.38
N GLY A 53 -57.23 51.00 9.58
CA GLY A 53 -57.68 51.54 10.85
C GLY A 53 -56.81 52.69 11.38
N HIS A 54 -57.31 53.38 12.40
CA HIS A 54 -56.49 54.29 13.23
C HIS A 54 -55.63 53.43 14.15
N GLY A 55 -54.41 53.08 13.73
CA GLY A 55 -53.64 52.02 14.39
C GLY A 55 -52.12 52.16 14.28
N LEU A 56 -51.43 51.40 15.13
CA LEU A 56 -49.98 51.32 15.32
C LEU A 56 -49.26 51.13 13.99
N ALA A 57 -48.29 51.99 13.68
CA ALA A 57 -47.45 51.87 12.49
C ALA A 57 -46.19 51.02 12.79
N LEU A 58 -45.69 50.32 11.78
CA LEU A 58 -44.45 49.55 11.89
C LEU A 58 -43.24 50.46 11.60
N ALA A 59 -42.30 50.53 12.53
CA ALA A 59 -41.09 51.35 12.38
C ALA A 59 -39.88 50.53 11.93
N GLN A 60 -39.63 49.39 12.58
CA GLN A 60 -38.49 48.54 12.27
C GLN A 60 -38.77 47.07 12.61
N LEU A 61 -38.32 46.17 11.75
CA LEU A 61 -38.26 44.73 11.99
C LEU A 61 -36.80 44.34 12.22
N GLN A 62 -36.52 43.67 13.33
CA GLN A 62 -35.22 43.10 13.69
C GLN A 62 -35.38 41.59 13.87
N LEU A 63 -34.49 40.82 13.25
CA LEU A 63 -34.49 39.36 13.30
C LEU A 63 -33.21 38.86 13.94
N GLU A 64 -33.32 38.14 15.06
CA GLU A 64 -32.19 37.59 15.80
C GLU A 64 -32.25 36.05 15.85
N PRO A 65 -31.14 35.34 15.60
CA PRO A 65 -31.09 33.89 15.73
C PRO A 65 -31.04 33.46 17.19
N VAL A 66 -31.94 32.56 17.57
CA VAL A 66 -32.04 32.00 18.92
C VAL A 66 -32.27 30.49 18.85
N LEU A 67 -31.95 29.79 19.94
CA LEU A 67 -32.27 28.36 20.09
C LEU A 67 -33.48 28.19 21.00
N ARG A 68 -34.43 27.37 20.56
CA ARG A 68 -35.57 26.96 21.37
C ARG A 68 -35.37 25.55 21.89
N CYS A 69 -35.11 25.43 23.17
CA CYS A 69 -34.86 24.16 23.85
C CYS A 69 -36.08 23.72 24.65
N THR A 70 -36.54 22.49 24.41
CA THR A 70 -37.63 21.84 25.17
C THR A 70 -37.10 20.89 26.24
N GLY A 71 -35.78 20.71 26.29
CA GLY A 71 -35.00 19.92 27.21
C GLY A 71 -33.50 20.05 26.88
N PRO A 72 -32.61 19.31 27.55
CA PRO A 72 -31.16 19.41 27.35
C PRO A 72 -30.67 18.95 25.96
N THR A 73 -31.44 18.11 25.26
CA THR A 73 -31.06 17.52 23.96
C THR A 73 -32.02 17.85 22.81
N ALA A 74 -33.08 18.62 23.08
CA ALA A 74 -34.16 18.90 22.14
C ALA A 74 -34.26 20.41 21.87
N CYS A 75 -33.23 20.94 21.21
CA CYS A 75 -33.13 22.35 20.79
C CYS A 75 -33.30 22.48 19.29
N SER A 76 -34.19 23.36 18.85
CA SER A 76 -34.37 23.75 17.45
C SER A 76 -33.90 25.19 17.23
N PRO A 77 -33.22 25.49 16.11
CA PRO A 77 -32.90 26.86 15.74
C PRO A 77 -34.12 27.59 15.22
N CYS A 78 -34.24 28.86 15.57
CA CYS A 78 -35.34 29.69 15.13
C CYS A 78 -34.95 31.16 15.10
N LEU A 79 -35.76 31.96 14.42
CA LEU A 79 -35.60 33.42 14.35
C LEU A 79 -36.61 34.09 15.28
N GLU A 80 -36.08 34.89 16.21
CA GLU A 80 -36.83 35.82 17.03
C GLU A 80 -37.11 37.09 16.22
N ALA A 81 -38.37 37.50 16.16
CA ALA A 81 -38.78 38.71 15.48
C ALA A 81 -39.12 39.81 16.49
N ARG A 82 -38.33 40.89 16.51
CA ARG A 82 -38.59 42.09 17.30
C ARG A 82 -39.08 43.21 16.38
N LEU A 83 -40.26 43.73 16.68
CA LEU A 83 -40.91 44.80 15.93
C LEU A 83 -40.99 46.06 16.77
N HIS A 84 -40.49 47.16 16.24
CA HIS A 84 -40.67 48.48 16.82
C HIS A 84 -41.91 49.14 16.24
N LEU A 85 -42.73 49.69 17.13
CA LEU A 85 -44.02 50.31 16.81
C LEU A 85 -43.98 51.81 17.04
N THR A 86 -44.64 52.56 16.18
CA THR A 86 -44.82 54.02 16.29
C THR A 86 -46.29 54.40 16.25
N ALA A 87 -46.60 55.59 16.75
CA ALA A 87 -47.95 56.15 16.65
C ALA A 87 -48.30 56.46 15.18
N GLY A 88 -49.45 55.96 14.72
CA GLY A 88 -49.98 56.25 13.39
C GLY A 88 -50.45 57.70 13.24
N THR A 89 -50.43 58.21 12.02
CA THR A 89 -50.72 59.59 11.57
C THR A 89 -52.22 59.94 11.48
N GLY A 90 -53.12 59.15 12.09
CA GLY A 90 -54.57 59.35 11.95
C GLY A 90 -55.12 60.49 12.81
N ASP A 91 -55.61 61.56 12.20
CA ASP A 91 -56.33 62.66 12.86
C ASP A 91 -57.62 62.15 13.55
N PRO A 92 -57.89 62.45 14.84
CA PRO A 92 -59.05 61.94 15.56
C PRO A 92 -60.32 62.69 15.11
N ARG A 93 -60.92 62.28 14.00
CA ARG A 93 -62.25 62.77 13.64
C ARG A 93 -63.31 62.06 14.49
N ARG A 94 -64.05 62.88 15.26
CA ARG A 94 -65.25 62.48 16.02
C ARG A 94 -66.17 61.61 15.14
N PRO A 95 -66.80 60.56 15.68
CA PRO A 95 -67.71 59.72 14.91
C PRO A 95 -68.88 60.58 14.41
N ALA A 96 -69.00 60.75 13.11
CA ALA A 96 -70.22 61.25 12.50
C ALA A 96 -71.29 60.15 12.60
N PRO A 97 -72.54 60.47 12.99
CA PRO A 97 -73.55 59.47 13.26
C PRO A 97 -73.93 58.74 11.97
N SER A 98 -74.10 57.42 12.10
CA SER A 98 -74.65 56.53 11.10
C SER A 98 -76.03 57.03 10.63
N GLY A 99 -76.14 57.39 9.36
CA GLY A 99 -77.42 57.65 8.70
C GLY A 99 -78.05 56.33 8.27
N VAL A 100 -79.19 55.98 8.85
CA VAL A 100 -80.24 55.17 8.21
C VAL A 100 -81.41 56.13 7.95
N PRO A 101 -82.01 56.16 6.76
CA PRO A 101 -83.14 57.03 6.49
C PRO A 101 -84.42 56.35 6.98
N GLU A 102 -85.18 57.00 7.85
CA GLU A 102 -86.58 56.67 8.04
C GLU A 102 -87.38 57.89 8.48
N ALA A 103 -88.66 57.83 8.12
CA ALA A 103 -89.55 58.93 7.81
C ALA A 103 -90.04 59.74 9.02
N GLU A 104 -90.60 60.91 8.70
CA GLU A 104 -91.29 61.82 9.59
C GLU A 104 -92.35 61.13 10.46
N ASP A 105 -92.34 61.41 11.78
CA ASP A 105 -93.55 61.88 12.48
C ASP A 105 -93.15 62.62 13.78
N GLY A 106 -93.97 63.59 14.17
CA GLY A 106 -93.62 64.66 15.09
C GLY A 106 -93.83 64.42 16.59
N GLY A 107 -93.46 65.43 17.37
CA GLY A 107 -94.13 65.75 18.64
C GLY A 107 -93.30 65.66 19.92
N THR A 108 -92.93 66.84 20.43
CA THR A 108 -92.91 67.23 21.87
C THR A 108 -91.91 66.60 22.85
N GLY A 109 -91.01 67.46 23.36
CA GLY A 109 -91.04 67.81 24.79
C GLY A 109 -90.08 67.10 25.74
N GLY A 110 -88.93 67.73 26.00
CA GLY A 110 -88.50 68.01 27.37
C GLY A 110 -87.56 67.04 28.10
N ARG A 111 -86.47 67.66 28.58
CA ARG A 111 -85.82 67.47 29.90
C ARG A 111 -84.76 66.37 30.04
N TRP A 112 -83.51 66.83 30.00
CA TRP A 112 -82.35 66.21 30.64
C TRP A 112 -82.57 66.01 32.15
N PRO A 113 -82.03 64.93 32.73
CA PRO A 113 -81.26 65.02 33.96
C PRO A 113 -79.78 64.81 33.64
N ALA A 114 -78.96 65.75 34.11
CA ALA A 114 -77.54 65.50 34.33
C ALA A 114 -77.40 64.49 35.47
N ALA A 115 -76.52 63.50 35.27
CA ALA A 115 -75.93 62.74 36.35
C ALA A 115 -74.42 62.66 36.10
N ASP A 116 -73.69 63.25 37.04
CA ASP A 116 -72.25 63.18 37.22
C ASP A 116 -71.73 61.75 37.29
N GLY A 117 -70.45 61.57 36.93
CA GLY A 117 -69.70 60.40 37.38
C GLY A 117 -68.58 59.96 36.46
N THR A 118 -67.42 60.59 36.61
CA THR A 118 -66.09 59.94 36.67
C THR A 118 -65.84 58.71 35.78
N ALA A 119 -65.10 58.91 34.68
CA ALA A 119 -63.93 58.11 34.29
C ALA A 119 -63.37 58.68 32.98
N SER A 120 -62.32 59.50 33.06
CA SER A 120 -61.49 59.80 31.88
C SER A 120 -60.68 58.55 31.54
N SER A 121 -61.30 57.57 30.86
CA SER A 121 -60.57 56.47 30.24
C SER A 121 -59.83 57.07 29.04
N GLN A 122 -58.51 57.18 29.14
CA GLN A 122 -57.68 57.46 27.97
C GLN A 122 -58.05 56.44 26.88
N PRO A 123 -58.33 56.86 25.63
CA PRO A 123 -58.64 55.91 24.57
C PRO A 123 -57.41 55.02 24.38
N ASN A 124 -57.55 53.70 24.45
CA ASN A 124 -56.46 52.79 24.10
C ASN A 124 -56.55 52.48 22.61
N VAL A 125 -55.44 52.56 21.88
CA VAL A 125 -55.39 52.14 20.48
C VAL A 125 -55.04 50.67 20.43
N THR A 126 -55.89 49.90 19.74
CA THR A 126 -55.68 48.48 19.48
C THR A 126 -55.20 48.30 18.03
N GLY A 127 -54.02 47.73 17.85
CA GLY A 127 -53.48 47.34 16.55
C GLY A 127 -53.45 45.81 16.40
N LEU A 128 -53.77 45.33 15.20
CA LEU A 128 -53.63 43.93 14.84
C LEU A 128 -52.36 43.76 14.00
N LEU A 129 -51.44 42.92 14.47
CA LEU A 129 -50.20 42.58 13.79
C LEU A 129 -50.28 41.16 13.24
N LEU A 130 -49.91 40.97 11.98
CA LEU A 130 -49.74 39.64 11.38
C LEU A 130 -48.27 39.45 11.01
N LEU A 131 -47.65 38.40 11.54
CA LEU A 131 -46.27 38.03 11.23
C LEU A 131 -46.27 36.77 10.39
N SER A 132 -45.55 36.78 9.27
CA SER A 132 -45.42 35.63 8.38
C SER A 132 -43.95 35.26 8.17
N GLY A 133 -43.60 34.00 8.42
CA GLY A 133 -42.28 33.44 8.16
C GLY A 133 -42.36 32.42 7.05
N HIS A 134 -41.59 32.62 5.98
CA HIS A 134 -41.55 31.72 4.82
C HIS A 134 -40.13 31.19 4.60
N THR A 135 -39.99 29.87 4.59
CA THR A 135 -38.81 29.14 4.08
C THR A 135 -39.15 28.51 2.72
N TYR A 136 -38.16 27.87 2.08
CA TYR A 136 -38.40 27.10 0.86
C TYR A 136 -39.35 25.91 1.07
N ALA A 137 -39.39 25.33 2.28
CA ALA A 137 -40.12 24.09 2.57
C ALA A 137 -41.35 24.27 3.49
N SER A 138 -41.52 25.44 4.11
CA SER A 138 -42.59 25.70 5.07
C SER A 138 -42.93 27.18 5.18
N SER A 139 -44.20 27.49 5.48
CA SER A 139 -44.70 28.84 5.77
C SER A 139 -45.50 28.83 7.06
N ARG A 140 -45.31 29.83 7.92
CA ARG A 140 -46.00 29.96 9.20
C ARG A 140 -46.45 31.39 9.44
N CYS A 141 -47.69 31.59 9.90
CA CYS A 141 -48.24 32.91 10.13
C CYS A 141 -48.95 33.04 11.49
N VAL A 142 -48.69 34.15 12.17
CA VAL A 142 -49.05 34.38 13.56
C VAL A 142 -49.75 35.73 13.69
N ALA A 143 -50.90 35.77 14.36
CA ALA A 143 -51.65 36.99 14.63
C ALA A 143 -51.48 37.44 16.08
N VAL A 144 -51.18 38.72 16.26
CA VAL A 144 -50.91 39.35 17.56
C VAL A 144 -51.76 40.61 17.70
N GLU A 145 -52.49 40.72 18.81
CA GLU A 145 -53.18 41.94 19.22
C GLU A 145 -52.26 42.77 20.11
N VAL A 146 -52.12 44.06 19.84
CA VAL A 146 -51.33 45.00 20.64
C VAL A 146 -52.20 46.17 21.06
N ARG A 147 -52.19 46.49 22.35
CA ARG A 147 -52.92 47.63 22.93
C ARG A 147 -51.92 48.62 23.52
N ALA A 148 -52.02 49.87 23.08
CA ALA A 148 -51.18 50.96 23.54
C ALA A 148 -52.03 52.09 24.16
N PRO A 149 -51.60 52.69 25.29
CA PRO A 149 -52.27 53.86 25.85
C PRO A 149 -52.03 55.08 24.97
N LEU A 150 -53.10 55.79 24.59
CA LEU A 150 -53.00 57.00 23.77
C LEU A 150 -52.65 58.20 24.65
N ALA A 151 -51.36 58.40 24.91
CA ALA A 151 -50.87 59.74 25.25
C ALA A 151 -50.98 60.63 24.00
N PRO A 152 -51.03 61.98 24.12
CA PRO A 152 -50.90 62.88 22.97
C PRO A 152 -49.47 62.77 22.41
N ALA A 153 -49.19 61.67 21.73
CA ALA A 153 -47.94 61.36 21.09
C ALA A 153 -47.93 61.99 19.70
N LEU A 154 -46.84 62.67 19.36
CA LEU A 154 -46.63 63.18 18.02
C LEU A 154 -46.61 62.01 17.01
N PRO A 155 -47.15 62.18 15.80
CA PRO A 155 -47.05 61.17 14.76
C PRO A 155 -45.60 60.74 14.55
N GLY A 156 -45.34 59.43 14.50
CA GLY A 156 -43.98 58.89 14.35
C GLY A 156 -43.19 58.72 15.65
N GLN A 157 -43.75 59.04 16.82
CA GLN A 157 -43.09 58.79 18.10
C GLN A 157 -43.05 57.27 18.42
N PRO A 158 -41.90 56.73 18.91
CA PRO A 158 -41.79 55.31 19.26
C PRO A 158 -42.67 54.98 20.46
N LEU A 159 -43.55 53.99 20.30
CA LEU A 159 -44.45 53.50 21.35
C LEU A 159 -43.86 52.32 22.12
N GLY A 160 -42.94 51.59 21.51
CA GLY A 160 -42.30 50.43 22.13
C GLY A 160 -41.99 49.33 21.13
N TRP A 161 -41.86 48.11 21.64
CA TRP A 161 -41.55 46.94 20.82
C TRP A 161 -42.36 45.71 21.23
N VAL A 162 -42.55 44.83 20.25
CA VAL A 162 -43.20 43.54 20.38
C VAL A 162 -42.25 42.48 19.86
N THR A 163 -42.04 41.43 20.63
CA THR A 163 -41.10 40.36 20.34
C THR A 163 -41.84 39.03 20.30
N PHE A 164 -41.73 38.35 19.17
CA PHE A 164 -42.25 36.99 18.96
C PHE A 164 -41.11 35.98 18.91
N ARG A 165 -41.19 34.95 19.78
CA ARG A 165 -40.27 33.81 19.81
C ARG A 165 -41.06 32.51 19.60
N CYS A 166 -40.89 31.81 18.47
CA CYS A 166 -40.03 32.11 17.33
C CYS A 166 -40.48 31.40 16.04
N PHE A 167 -39.91 31.78 14.89
CA PHE A 167 -40.07 31.08 13.62
C PHE A 167 -39.02 29.98 13.47
N GLU A 168 -39.40 28.72 13.64
CA GLU A 168 -38.52 27.56 13.49
C GLU A 168 -38.04 27.39 12.05
N ALA A 169 -36.74 27.19 11.86
CA ALA A 169 -36.14 27.02 10.54
C ALA A 169 -34.85 26.19 10.63
N PRO A 170 -34.54 25.36 9.61
CA PRO A 170 -33.34 24.52 9.62
C PRO A 170 -32.04 25.35 9.60
N LEU A 171 -30.96 24.77 10.11
CA LEU A 171 -29.64 25.39 10.13
C LEU A 171 -29.16 25.73 8.72
N GLY A 172 -28.50 26.88 8.56
CA GLY A 172 -28.01 27.34 7.25
C GLY A 172 -29.11 27.69 6.24
N SER A 173 -30.38 27.74 6.65
CA SER A 173 -31.49 28.13 5.76
C SER A 173 -31.77 29.63 5.80
N LYS A 174 -32.44 30.12 4.75
CA LYS A 174 -32.84 31.51 4.61
C LYS A 174 -34.34 31.65 4.85
N LEU A 175 -34.73 32.49 5.82
CA LEU A 175 -36.12 32.77 6.15
C LEU A 175 -36.50 34.18 5.69
N HIS A 176 -37.68 34.31 5.07
CA HIS A 176 -38.32 35.59 4.81
C HIS A 176 -39.37 35.88 5.87
N VAL A 177 -39.18 36.92 6.67
CA VAL A 177 -40.17 37.34 7.65
C VAL A 177 -40.82 38.63 7.19
N THR A 178 -42.15 38.63 7.12
CA THR A 178 -42.96 39.81 6.81
C THR A 178 -43.88 40.11 7.98
N ALA A 179 -44.05 41.40 8.26
CA ALA A 179 -44.92 41.91 9.28
C ALA A 179 -45.92 42.86 8.66
N TYR A 180 -47.19 42.68 9.01
CA TYR A 180 -48.30 43.49 8.57
C TYR A 180 -48.99 44.12 9.79
N THR A 181 -49.51 45.33 9.61
CA THR A 181 -50.36 46.01 10.59
C THR A 181 -51.60 46.57 9.89
N ASN A 182 -52.60 46.96 10.67
CA ASN A 182 -53.83 47.59 10.20
C ASN A 182 -53.71 49.13 10.05
N SER A 183 -52.50 49.69 9.92
CA SER A 183 -52.27 51.15 9.76
C SER A 183 -52.41 51.62 8.30
N ARG A 184 -52.60 52.94 8.11
CA ARG A 184 -52.59 53.59 6.79
C ARG A 184 -51.18 53.78 6.22
N ASP A 185 -50.23 54.12 7.10
CA ASP A 185 -48.84 54.40 6.74
C ASP A 185 -47.91 53.31 7.30
N HIS A 186 -46.92 52.89 6.52
CA HIS A 186 -45.94 51.86 6.90
C HIS A 186 -46.57 50.57 7.44
N TRP A 187 -47.52 50.03 6.66
CA TRP A 187 -48.33 48.88 7.05
C TRP A 187 -47.60 47.54 6.87
N ARG A 188 -46.48 47.51 6.13
CA ARG A 188 -45.70 46.29 5.83
C ARG A 188 -44.20 46.50 6.01
N LEU A 189 -43.55 45.60 6.74
CA LEU A 189 -42.09 45.45 6.78
C LEU A 189 -41.71 44.02 6.41
N SER A 190 -40.66 43.84 5.64
CA SER A 190 -40.16 42.52 5.24
C SER A 190 -38.65 42.47 5.28
N GLN A 191 -38.09 41.41 5.86
CA GLN A 191 -36.65 41.20 5.94
C GLN A 191 -36.29 39.73 5.71
N TRP A 192 -35.19 39.51 5.01
CA TRP A 192 -34.58 38.19 4.85
C TRP A 192 -33.48 38.02 5.89
N GLN A 193 -33.44 36.86 6.55
CA GLN A 193 -32.41 36.53 7.54
C GLN A 193 -31.95 35.09 7.37
N TRP A 194 -30.65 34.87 7.52
CA TRP A 194 -30.07 33.53 7.56
C TRP A 194 -30.11 32.99 8.98
N VAL A 195 -30.51 31.72 9.10
CA VAL A 195 -30.26 30.92 10.29
C VAL A 195 -28.80 30.48 10.23
N PRO A 196 -28.00 30.74 11.28
CA PRO A 196 -26.61 30.27 11.33
C PRO A 196 -26.51 28.76 11.09
N ASP A 197 -25.42 28.33 10.46
CA ASP A 197 -25.10 26.92 10.31
C ASP A 197 -24.46 26.36 11.60
N CYS A 198 -23.97 25.11 11.55
CA CYS A 198 -23.26 24.50 12.67
C CYS A 198 -21.90 25.15 12.99
N SER A 199 -21.48 26.23 12.33
CA SER A 199 -20.36 27.05 12.80
C SER A 199 -20.73 27.89 14.03
N TRP A 200 -22.02 28.04 14.33
CA TRP A 200 -22.50 28.81 15.47
C TRP A 200 -22.24 28.09 16.81
N PRO A 201 -21.44 28.66 17.74
CA PRO A 201 -21.02 27.96 18.96
C PRO A 201 -22.16 27.50 19.86
N VAL A 202 -23.26 28.28 19.93
CA VAL A 202 -24.43 27.95 20.74
C VAL A 202 -25.15 26.72 20.15
N ALA A 203 -25.24 26.63 18.82
CA ALA A 203 -25.82 25.46 18.15
C ALA A 203 -24.94 24.21 18.30
N GLN A 204 -23.61 24.36 18.25
CA GLN A 204 -22.68 23.24 18.50
C GLN A 204 -22.87 22.61 19.88
N ALA A 205 -23.15 23.41 20.91
CA ALA A 205 -23.35 22.91 22.27
C ALA A 205 -24.72 22.25 22.47
N ALA A 206 -25.77 22.74 21.82
CA ALA A 206 -27.15 22.41 22.19
C ALA A 206 -27.94 21.63 21.12
N VAL A 207 -27.50 21.62 19.85
CA VAL A 207 -28.20 20.95 18.74
C VAL A 207 -27.48 19.64 18.38
N PRO A 208 -28.13 18.47 18.50
CA PRO A 208 -27.50 17.17 18.22
C PRO A 208 -26.90 17.05 16.81
N GLN A 209 -27.55 17.64 15.79
CA GLN A 209 -27.05 17.64 14.41
C GLN A 209 -25.71 18.37 14.23
N CYS A 210 -25.39 19.32 15.13
CA CYS A 210 -24.13 20.05 15.14
C CYS A 210 -23.06 19.45 16.05
N GLN A 211 -23.41 18.45 16.87
CA GLN A 211 -22.48 17.77 17.77
C GLN A 211 -21.70 16.71 16.99
N VAL A 212 -20.77 17.16 16.15
CA VAL A 212 -19.92 16.27 15.36
C VAL A 212 -18.78 15.74 16.23
N PRO A 213 -18.62 14.41 16.36
CA PRO A 213 -17.55 13.83 17.14
C PRO A 213 -16.18 14.13 16.50
N ARG A 214 -15.16 14.28 17.34
CA ARG A 214 -13.78 14.52 16.90
C ARG A 214 -13.04 13.20 16.80
N LEU A 215 -12.26 13.02 15.74
CA LEU A 215 -11.37 11.89 15.58
C LEU A 215 -9.98 12.26 16.11
N GLN A 216 -9.47 11.46 17.04
CA GLN A 216 -8.05 11.49 17.41
C GLN A 216 -7.40 10.16 17.05
N VAL A 217 -6.15 10.25 16.66
CA VAL A 217 -5.38 9.08 16.20
C VAL A 217 -4.11 9.04 17.02
N SER A 218 -3.93 7.94 17.75
CA SER A 218 -2.75 7.70 18.57
C SER A 218 -1.91 6.57 17.94
N PRO A 219 -0.62 6.82 17.69
CA PRO A 219 0.27 5.79 17.16
C PRO A 219 0.59 4.77 18.26
N GLY A 220 0.29 3.50 18.02
CA GLY A 220 0.79 2.37 18.81
C GLY A 220 1.89 1.61 18.07
N PRO A 221 2.66 0.75 18.76
CA PRO A 221 3.83 0.08 18.19
C PRO A 221 3.52 -0.96 17.10
N LYS A 222 2.28 -1.47 17.03
CA LYS A 222 1.83 -2.45 16.02
C LYS A 222 0.48 -2.09 15.40
N GLU A 223 -0.30 -1.28 16.10
CA GLU A 223 -1.64 -0.89 15.71
C GLU A 223 -1.82 0.60 15.98
N VAL A 224 -2.56 1.28 15.12
CA VAL A 224 -2.94 2.68 15.29
C VAL A 224 -4.33 2.71 15.91
N VAL A 225 -4.50 3.42 17.02
CA VAL A 225 -5.79 3.50 17.71
C VAL A 225 -6.48 4.79 17.30
N VAL A 226 -7.68 4.64 16.73
CA VAL A 226 -8.58 5.75 16.41
C VAL A 226 -9.56 5.89 17.56
N GLU A 227 -9.48 7.02 18.24
CA GLU A 227 -10.37 7.41 19.33
C GLU A 227 -11.43 8.40 18.83
N VAL A 228 -12.69 8.12 19.12
CA VAL A 228 -13.81 9.02 18.84
C VAL A 228 -14.12 9.84 20.10
N GLN A 229 -13.71 11.10 20.11
CA GLN A 229 -13.92 12.03 21.22
C GLN A 229 -15.20 12.85 21.05
N GLY A 230 -15.84 13.20 22.18
CA GLY A 230 -17.09 13.97 22.18
C GLY A 230 -18.34 13.13 21.85
N ALA A 231 -18.24 11.80 21.95
CA ALA A 231 -19.39 10.92 21.81
C ALA A 231 -20.32 11.06 23.02
N VAL A 232 -21.59 11.38 22.77
CA VAL A 232 -22.63 11.47 23.80
C VAL A 232 -23.14 10.07 24.13
N ALA A 233 -23.23 9.75 25.41
CA ALA A 233 -23.75 8.46 25.88
C ALA A 233 -25.19 8.23 25.35
N GLY A 234 -25.45 7.04 24.82
CA GLY A 234 -26.75 6.65 24.27
C GLY A 234 -26.99 6.94 22.78
N HIS A 235 -26.03 7.58 22.08
CA HIS A 235 -26.08 7.75 20.63
C HIS A 235 -25.17 6.72 19.92
N SER A 236 -25.62 6.24 18.76
CA SER A 236 -24.82 5.40 17.87
C SER A 236 -24.08 6.26 16.84
N TYR A 237 -22.80 5.94 16.63
CA TYR A 237 -21.93 6.60 15.67
C TYR A 237 -21.42 5.60 14.65
N THR A 238 -21.22 6.06 13.42
CA THR A 238 -20.64 5.26 12.34
C THR A 238 -19.29 5.83 11.96
N LEU A 239 -18.27 4.97 12.03
CA LEU A 239 -16.92 5.23 11.54
C LEU A 239 -16.74 4.52 10.20
N ARG A 240 -16.45 5.28 9.14
CA ARG A 240 -16.10 4.77 7.82
C ARG A 240 -14.63 5.00 7.55
N LEU A 241 -13.96 3.93 7.14
CA LEU A 241 -12.59 3.94 6.66
C LEU A 241 -12.60 3.77 5.15
N TYR A 242 -11.91 4.65 4.44
CA TYR A 242 -11.86 4.59 2.98
C TYR A 242 -10.54 5.13 2.44
N HIS A 243 -10.19 4.68 1.24
CA HIS A 243 -9.06 5.22 0.49
C HIS A 243 -9.55 6.37 -0.39
N ASN A 244 -8.95 7.54 -0.20
CA ASN A 244 -9.23 8.72 -1.03
C ASN A 244 -8.39 8.65 -2.30
N GLN A 245 -9.03 8.34 -3.43
CA GLN A 245 -8.41 8.25 -4.74
C GLN A 245 -9.08 9.26 -5.68
N SER A 246 -8.29 9.90 -6.54
CA SER A 246 -8.72 10.91 -7.50
C SER A 246 -9.43 10.32 -8.73
N HIS A 247 -9.16 9.07 -9.09
CA HIS A 247 -9.60 8.44 -10.34
C HIS A 247 -10.65 7.32 -10.21
N GLY A 248 -11.28 7.17 -9.04
CA GLY A 248 -12.36 6.20 -8.83
C GLY A 248 -13.36 6.67 -7.80
N ALA A 249 -14.60 6.17 -7.88
CA ALA A 249 -15.53 6.25 -6.76
C ALA A 249 -14.82 5.63 -5.56
N SER A 250 -14.55 6.44 -4.52
CA SER A 250 -13.95 5.99 -3.26
C SER A 250 -14.47 4.59 -2.96
N GLY A 251 -13.59 3.58 -3.03
CA GLY A 251 -14.01 2.18 -3.00
C GLY A 251 -14.92 1.88 -1.81
N PRO A 252 -15.68 0.76 -1.83
CA PRO A 252 -16.60 0.43 -0.75
C PRO A 252 -15.81 0.35 0.57
N GLY A 253 -15.83 1.47 1.30
CA GLY A 253 -15.08 1.63 2.54
C GLY A 253 -15.67 0.74 3.60
N ARG A 254 -14.85 0.32 4.56
CA ARG A 254 -15.33 -0.43 5.72
C ARG A 254 -16.04 0.56 6.65
N ALA A 255 -17.32 0.32 6.93
CA ALA A 255 -18.07 1.07 7.93
C ALA A 255 -18.26 0.21 9.18
N VAL A 256 -18.09 0.82 10.35
CA VAL A 256 -18.28 0.19 11.65
C VAL A 256 -19.20 1.08 12.47
N THR A 257 -20.32 0.54 12.90
CA THR A 257 -21.31 1.19 13.78
C THR A 257 -21.05 0.78 15.23
N ALA A 258 -21.02 1.75 16.15
CA ALA A 258 -20.84 1.46 17.58
C ALA A 258 -21.53 2.49 18.48
N SER A 259 -21.87 2.08 19.71
CA SER A 259 -22.47 2.92 20.75
C SER A 259 -21.51 3.09 21.94
N SER A 260 -20.85 4.25 22.06
CA SER A 260 -19.97 4.68 23.18
C SER A 260 -18.57 4.03 23.28
N PRO A 261 -17.61 4.71 23.96
CA PRO A 261 -16.38 5.23 23.35
C PRO A 261 -15.61 4.17 22.58
N MET A 262 -15.38 4.48 21.30
CA MET A 262 -14.79 3.56 20.35
C MET A 262 -13.29 3.82 20.27
N ASN A 263 -12.50 2.89 20.79
CA ASN A 263 -11.10 2.73 20.44
C ASN A 263 -11.06 1.70 19.32
N TYR A 264 -11.01 2.17 18.08
CA TYR A 264 -10.89 1.28 16.93
C TYR A 264 -9.41 1.08 16.61
N SER A 265 -8.92 -0.16 16.74
CA SER A 265 -7.55 -0.46 16.38
C SER A 265 -7.43 -0.81 14.90
N LEU A 266 -6.45 -0.18 14.26
CA LEU A 266 -6.07 -0.38 12.87
C LEU A 266 -4.73 -1.11 12.81
N PRO A 267 -4.64 -2.24 12.10
CA PRO A 267 -3.34 -2.88 11.86
C PRO A 267 -2.41 -1.91 11.14
N ALA A 268 -1.14 -1.83 11.52
CA ALA A 268 -0.16 -0.97 10.84
C ALA A 268 -0.05 -1.28 9.34
N GLU A 269 -0.36 -2.51 8.94
CA GLU A 269 -0.43 -2.94 7.55
C GLU A 269 -1.52 -2.23 6.75
N GLU A 270 -2.66 -1.86 7.34
CA GLU A 270 -3.74 -1.16 6.64
C GLU A 270 -3.50 0.36 6.55
N VAL A 271 -2.49 0.87 7.26
CA VAL A 271 -2.16 2.29 7.33
C VAL A 271 -1.42 2.73 6.07
N LEU A 272 -2.14 3.45 5.21
CA LEU A 272 -1.65 4.00 3.95
C LEU A 272 -1.89 5.53 3.89
N PRO A 273 -1.13 6.29 3.08
CA PRO A 273 -1.24 7.75 3.03
C PRO A 273 -2.61 8.27 2.59
N CYS A 274 -3.32 7.52 1.75
CA CYS A 274 -4.66 7.87 1.28
C CYS A 274 -5.79 7.37 2.20
N LEU A 275 -5.47 6.72 3.33
CA LEU A 275 -6.48 6.26 4.28
C LEU A 275 -7.08 7.47 5.01
N CYS A 276 -8.38 7.66 4.79
CA CYS A 276 -9.18 8.68 5.44
C CYS A 276 -10.26 8.03 6.29
N LEU A 277 -10.54 8.69 7.41
CA LEU A 277 -11.51 8.30 8.42
C LEU A 277 -12.65 9.31 8.36
N GLN A 278 -13.89 8.82 8.32
CA GLN A 278 -15.08 9.66 8.35
C GLN A 278 -16.01 9.18 9.45
N VAL A 279 -16.49 10.10 10.30
CA VAL A 279 -17.38 9.78 11.41
C VAL A 279 -18.64 10.66 11.39
N TRP A 280 -19.78 10.06 11.73
CA TRP A 280 -21.04 10.77 11.88
C TRP A 280 -21.98 10.07 12.89
N PRO A 281 -22.91 10.80 13.52
CA PRO A 281 -23.99 10.19 14.30
C PRO A 281 -25.07 9.59 13.39
N GLU A 282 -25.72 8.51 13.84
CA GLU A 282 -26.86 7.89 13.14
C GLU A 282 -28.16 8.70 13.34
N THR A 283 -28.17 9.91 12.79
CA THR A 283 -29.33 10.82 12.75
C THR A 283 -29.69 11.14 11.30
N GLN A 284 -30.85 11.77 11.07
CA GLN A 284 -31.23 12.25 9.75
C GLN A 284 -30.28 13.38 9.29
N ASP A 285 -29.76 13.27 8.07
CA ASP A 285 -28.81 14.19 7.42
C ASP A 285 -27.65 14.65 8.32
N PRO A 286 -26.83 13.71 8.82
CA PRO A 286 -25.79 14.03 9.79
C PRO A 286 -24.58 14.69 9.12
N LEU A 287 -24.02 15.69 9.79
CA LEU A 287 -22.73 16.23 9.40
C LEU A 287 -21.62 15.20 9.65
N ARG A 288 -20.72 15.09 8.68
CA ARG A 288 -19.63 14.11 8.71
C ARG A 288 -18.29 14.82 8.96
N ALA A 289 -17.56 14.39 9.98
CA ALA A 289 -16.16 14.79 10.16
C ALA A 289 -15.25 13.85 9.38
N THR A 290 -14.36 14.40 8.56
CA THR A 290 -13.36 13.63 7.80
C THR A 290 -11.95 13.99 8.28
N LEU A 291 -11.09 13.00 8.45
CA LEU A 291 -9.69 13.14 8.84
C LEU A 291 -8.80 12.21 8.00
N CYS A 292 -7.73 12.74 7.41
CA CYS A 292 -6.73 11.96 6.64
C CYS A 292 -5.35 12.09 7.31
N PRO A 293 -5.12 11.36 8.41
CA PRO A 293 -4.00 11.61 9.32
C PRO A 293 -2.65 11.13 8.77
N PHE A 294 -2.63 10.20 7.81
CA PHE A 294 -1.42 9.53 7.33
C PHE A 294 -0.83 10.14 6.05
N SER A 295 -1.41 11.23 5.54
CA SER A 295 -0.98 11.88 4.29
C SER A 295 0.52 12.25 4.26
N HIS A 296 1.08 12.58 5.42
CA HIS A 296 2.48 13.00 5.59
C HIS A 296 3.31 12.01 6.42
N ASP A 297 2.79 10.81 6.68
CA ASP A 297 3.47 9.78 7.45
C ASP A 297 4.47 9.00 6.59
N ALA A 298 5.76 9.12 6.89
CA ALA A 298 6.84 8.48 6.14
C ALA A 298 6.71 6.94 6.13
N GLU A 299 6.30 6.33 7.25
CA GLU A 299 6.16 4.87 7.30
C GLU A 299 5.00 4.38 6.43
N ALA A 300 3.89 5.14 6.41
CA ALA A 300 2.76 4.84 5.53
C ALA A 300 3.18 4.92 4.05
N TRP A 301 4.02 5.89 3.68
CA TRP A 301 4.59 6.00 2.33
C TRP A 301 5.50 4.82 1.97
N GLU A 302 6.38 4.38 2.87
CA GLU A 302 7.23 3.19 2.63
C GLU A 302 6.39 1.91 2.47
N ARG A 303 5.33 1.72 3.28
CA ARG A 303 4.38 0.61 3.12
C ARG A 303 3.65 0.66 1.78
N LEU A 304 3.25 1.86 1.34
CA LEU A 304 2.61 2.06 0.04
C LEU A 304 3.55 1.65 -1.11
N TRP A 305 4.82 2.06 -1.07
CA TRP A 305 5.82 1.68 -2.06
C TRP A 305 6.10 0.18 -2.06
N ALA A 306 6.21 -0.45 -0.89
CA ALA A 306 6.38 -1.90 -0.78
C ALA A 306 5.23 -2.72 -1.41
N ARG A 307 4.02 -2.14 -1.46
CA ARG A 307 2.82 -2.75 -2.05
C ARG A 307 2.56 -2.34 -3.49
N SER A 308 3.30 -1.37 -3.99
CA SER A 308 3.19 -0.91 -5.36
C SER A 308 3.93 -1.85 -6.31
N ARG A 309 3.36 -2.09 -7.49
CA ARG A 309 3.97 -2.95 -8.51
C ARG A 309 3.93 -2.27 -9.87
N LEU A 310 5.10 -2.19 -10.50
CA LEU A 310 5.25 -1.77 -11.88
C LEU A 310 5.32 -3.01 -12.78
N VAL A 311 4.39 -3.12 -13.72
CA VAL A 311 4.40 -4.17 -14.74
C VAL A 311 4.57 -3.54 -16.11
N LEU A 312 5.58 -4.00 -16.84
CA LEU A 312 5.77 -3.62 -18.23
C LEU A 312 5.02 -4.59 -19.14
N HIS A 313 4.51 -4.11 -20.26
CA HIS A 313 3.88 -4.89 -21.31
C HIS A 313 4.55 -4.53 -22.64
N ALA A 314 5.08 -5.54 -23.33
CA ALA A 314 5.74 -5.35 -24.60
C ALA A 314 4.71 -5.54 -25.72
N GLY A 315 4.20 -4.43 -26.27
CA GLY A 315 3.37 -4.45 -27.47
C GLY A 315 4.23 -4.53 -28.75
N GLU A 316 3.61 -4.82 -29.90
CA GLU A 316 4.35 -4.91 -31.17
C GLU A 316 4.99 -3.58 -31.61
N ARG A 317 4.34 -2.44 -31.26
CA ARG A 317 4.74 -1.11 -31.72
C ARG A 317 5.13 -0.14 -30.59
N ALA A 318 4.69 -0.40 -29.36
CA ALA A 318 4.93 0.49 -28.23
C ALA A 318 5.19 -0.31 -26.93
N LEU A 319 6.01 0.27 -26.07
CA LEU A 319 6.14 -0.14 -24.69
C LEU A 319 5.00 0.45 -23.88
N THR A 320 4.26 -0.41 -23.19
CA THR A 320 3.20 0.02 -22.27
C THR A 320 3.54 -0.42 -20.86
N CYS A 321 3.07 0.33 -19.87
CA CYS A 321 3.33 0.06 -18.47
C CYS A 321 2.06 0.23 -17.64
N SER A 322 1.92 -0.59 -16.62
CA SER A 322 0.86 -0.45 -15.63
C SER A 322 1.50 -0.30 -14.25
N LEU A 323 1.14 0.78 -13.56
CA LEU A 323 1.53 1.02 -12.18
C LEU A 323 0.33 0.72 -11.30
N SER A 324 0.40 -0.38 -10.55
CA SER A 324 -0.64 -0.77 -9.61
C SER A 324 -0.24 -0.35 -8.20
N ALA A 325 -1.08 0.47 -7.57
CA ALA A 325 -0.90 0.95 -6.21
C ALA A 325 -2.25 1.16 -5.51
N PRO A 326 -2.36 0.91 -4.20
CA PRO A 326 -3.58 1.18 -3.43
C PRO A 326 -3.98 2.66 -3.31
N CYS A 327 -3.02 3.57 -3.44
CA CYS A 327 -3.21 5.02 -3.39
C CYS A 327 -2.61 5.68 -4.63
N ASP A 328 -3.03 6.92 -4.92
CA ASP A 328 -2.44 7.72 -5.99
C ASP A 328 -0.99 8.09 -5.63
N LEU A 329 -0.08 7.83 -6.55
CA LEU A 329 1.35 8.08 -6.37
C LEU A 329 1.75 9.35 -7.13
N PRO A 330 2.26 10.40 -6.46
CA PRO A 330 2.90 11.53 -7.12
C PRO A 330 4.26 11.06 -7.64
N ALA A 331 4.23 10.45 -8.82
CA ALA A 331 5.39 9.80 -9.40
C ALA A 331 5.51 10.09 -10.88
N GLU A 332 6.72 9.92 -11.39
CA GLU A 332 7.02 10.05 -12.81
C GLU A 332 7.65 8.78 -13.32
N LEU A 333 7.29 8.44 -14.55
CA LEU A 333 7.79 7.27 -15.25
C LEU A 333 8.89 7.71 -16.20
N VAL A 334 10.06 7.09 -16.03
CA VAL A 334 11.28 7.40 -16.79
C VAL A 334 11.80 6.11 -17.40
N PRO A 335 11.64 5.89 -18.72
CA PRO A 335 12.31 4.81 -19.43
C PRO A 335 13.82 5.00 -19.39
N CYS A 336 14.55 3.93 -19.17
CA CYS A 336 16.00 3.93 -19.10
C CYS A 336 16.60 2.70 -19.79
N TRP A 337 17.85 2.83 -20.19
CA TRP A 337 18.63 1.78 -20.84
C TRP A 337 19.65 1.20 -19.88
N GLN A 338 19.57 -0.12 -19.65
CA GLN A 338 20.49 -0.85 -18.79
C GLN A 338 21.36 -1.81 -19.62
N PRO A 339 22.64 -1.47 -19.89
CA PRO A 339 23.50 -2.29 -20.76
C PRO A 339 24.03 -3.57 -20.11
N ALA A 340 24.09 -3.65 -18.78
CA ALA A 340 24.56 -4.84 -18.04
C ALA A 340 23.68 -5.09 -16.80
N PRO A 341 23.52 -6.34 -16.29
CA PRO A 341 22.60 -6.67 -15.17
C PRO A 341 22.82 -5.91 -13.87
N ALA A 342 24.08 -5.65 -13.55
CA ALA A 342 24.46 -4.85 -12.38
C ALA A 342 24.90 -3.43 -12.76
N GLY A 343 24.67 -3.00 -14.01
CA GLY A 343 25.06 -1.66 -14.50
C GLY A 343 24.02 -0.59 -14.15
N PRO A 344 24.42 0.70 -14.09
CA PRO A 344 23.48 1.80 -13.89
C PRO A 344 22.51 1.93 -15.07
N CYS A 345 21.23 2.17 -14.78
CA CYS A 345 20.23 2.43 -15.82
C CYS A 345 20.28 3.90 -16.25
N GLN A 346 20.41 4.14 -17.54
CA GLN A 346 20.60 5.48 -18.11
C GLN A 346 19.27 6.00 -18.66
N ALA A 347 18.74 7.09 -18.10
CA ALA A 347 17.46 7.65 -18.53
C ALA A 347 17.49 8.07 -20.01
N LEU A 348 16.42 7.78 -20.74
CA LEU A 348 16.28 8.20 -22.13
C LEU A 348 15.90 9.68 -22.19
N PRO A 349 16.59 10.50 -22.99
CA PRO A 349 16.32 11.93 -23.08
C PRO A 349 14.94 12.19 -23.69
N GLY A 350 14.18 13.12 -23.11
CA GLY A 350 12.88 13.56 -23.64
C GLY A 350 11.69 12.62 -23.38
N LEU A 351 11.91 11.49 -22.69
CA LEU A 351 10.88 10.50 -22.36
C LEU A 351 10.60 10.49 -20.84
N ARG A 352 9.97 11.54 -20.32
CA ARG A 352 9.52 11.61 -18.92
C ARG A 352 8.05 11.98 -18.91
N GLN A 353 7.24 11.18 -18.23
CA GLN A 353 5.79 11.42 -18.13
C GLN A 353 5.30 11.20 -16.69
N PRO A 354 4.30 11.97 -16.23
CA PRO A 354 3.69 11.73 -14.93
C PRO A 354 2.97 10.38 -14.92
N ALA A 355 3.02 9.68 -13.79
CA ALA A 355 2.25 8.46 -13.60
C ALA A 355 0.76 8.81 -13.42
N VAL A 356 -0.08 8.41 -14.37
CA VAL A 356 -1.52 8.71 -14.33
C VAL A 356 -2.31 7.49 -13.85
N GLY A 357 -2.79 7.56 -12.61
CA GLY A 357 -3.80 6.66 -12.02
C GLY A 357 -3.53 5.15 -12.14
N GLN A 358 -4.56 4.36 -11.84
CA GLN A 358 -4.57 2.93 -12.16
C GLN A 358 -4.97 2.76 -13.63
N GLY A 359 -3.98 2.69 -14.52
CA GLY A 359 -4.22 2.57 -15.96
C GLY A 359 -3.00 2.12 -16.74
N LEU A 360 -3.23 1.63 -17.96
CA LEU A 360 -2.17 1.33 -18.90
C LEU A 360 -1.67 2.63 -19.53
N GLN A 361 -0.37 2.91 -19.37
CA GLN A 361 0.29 4.09 -19.89
C GLN A 361 1.27 3.68 -20.99
N GLU A 362 1.13 4.29 -22.15
CA GLU A 362 1.95 3.99 -23.33
C GLU A 362 3.08 5.01 -23.48
N PHE A 363 4.27 4.54 -23.83
CA PHE A 363 5.37 5.38 -24.26
C PHE A 363 5.38 5.43 -25.78
N GLY A 364 4.75 6.47 -26.35
CA GLY A 364 4.61 6.66 -27.79
C GLY A 364 5.95 6.56 -28.52
N GLY A 365 6.01 5.70 -29.55
CA GLY A 365 7.18 5.51 -30.40
C GLY A 365 8.33 4.70 -29.79
N LEU A 366 8.26 4.29 -28.52
CA LEU A 366 9.31 3.49 -27.86
C LEU A 366 9.11 1.99 -28.14
N ARG A 367 9.99 1.39 -28.93
CA ARG A 367 9.92 -0.03 -29.29
C ARG A 367 10.54 -0.94 -28.22
N PRO A 368 9.91 -2.07 -27.86
CA PRO A 368 10.44 -2.97 -26.83
C PRO A 368 11.80 -3.59 -27.18
N HIS A 369 12.69 -3.66 -26.18
CA HIS A 369 14.05 -4.20 -26.24
C HIS A 369 14.45 -4.77 -24.87
N PRO A 370 15.26 -5.84 -24.78
CA PRO A 370 15.65 -6.46 -23.49
C PRO A 370 16.34 -5.50 -22.52
N ASN A 371 17.17 -4.57 -23.02
CA ASN A 371 17.87 -3.57 -22.19
C ASN A 371 17.00 -2.39 -21.76
N LEU A 372 15.73 -2.32 -22.18
CA LEU A 372 14.82 -1.27 -21.71
C LEU A 372 14.24 -1.63 -20.35
N CYS A 373 14.27 -0.63 -19.49
CA CYS A 373 13.64 -0.64 -18.19
C CYS A 373 12.81 0.64 -18.03
N VAL A 374 11.90 0.64 -17.07
CA VAL A 374 11.18 1.84 -16.64
C VAL A 374 11.42 2.01 -15.15
N GLN A 375 11.80 3.23 -14.77
CA GLN A 375 11.98 3.66 -13.39
C GLN A 375 10.79 4.52 -12.97
N VAL A 376 10.34 4.32 -11.75
CA VAL A 376 9.34 5.17 -11.10
C VAL A 376 10.08 6.10 -10.15
N TRP A 377 10.04 7.39 -10.45
CA TRP A 377 10.68 8.45 -9.67
C TRP A 377 9.65 9.13 -8.78
N SER A 378 9.99 9.35 -7.52
CA SER A 378 9.20 10.14 -6.57
C SER A 378 10.14 10.87 -5.63
N ASP A 379 9.90 12.16 -5.41
CA ASP A 379 10.77 13.06 -4.62
C ASP A 379 12.26 13.00 -5.00
N GLY A 380 12.55 12.84 -6.30
CA GLY A 380 13.92 12.77 -6.82
C GLY A 380 14.64 11.45 -6.55
N GLN A 381 13.95 10.42 -6.04
CA GLN A 381 14.49 9.08 -5.83
C GLN A 381 13.79 8.03 -6.70
N VAL A 382 14.53 7.00 -7.11
CA VAL A 382 13.97 5.84 -7.79
C VAL A 382 13.34 4.91 -6.77
N ARG A 383 12.03 4.71 -6.85
CA ARG A 383 11.26 3.85 -5.93
C ARG A 383 11.05 2.44 -6.50
N LEU A 384 10.82 2.34 -7.81
CA LEU A 384 10.64 1.05 -8.50
C LEU A 384 11.45 1.03 -9.79
N THR A 385 11.93 -0.15 -10.18
CA THR A 385 12.54 -0.39 -11.50
C THR A 385 12.08 -1.74 -12.02
N GLN A 386 11.58 -1.78 -13.25
CA GLN A 386 11.24 -3.02 -13.94
C GLN A 386 11.93 -3.05 -15.30
N CYS A 387 12.55 -4.18 -15.64
CA CYS A 387 13.25 -4.39 -16.91
C CYS A 387 12.59 -5.51 -17.73
N LEU A 388 12.82 -5.51 -19.05
CA LEU A 388 12.22 -6.48 -19.98
C LEU A 388 13.09 -7.72 -20.28
N ARG A 389 14.20 -7.92 -19.57
CA ARG A 389 15.25 -8.90 -19.93
C ARG A 389 14.81 -10.36 -19.99
N ASP A 390 13.84 -10.75 -19.16
CA ASP A 390 13.38 -12.13 -19.09
C ASP A 390 12.34 -12.47 -20.16
N ARG A 391 12.09 -11.56 -21.11
CA ARG A 391 11.12 -11.75 -22.20
C ARG A 391 11.80 -12.10 -23.51
N ALA A 392 11.15 -12.95 -24.29
CA ALA A 392 11.54 -13.24 -25.67
C ALA A 392 11.30 -12.01 -26.56
N LEU A 393 12.24 -11.06 -26.52
CA LEU A 393 12.19 -9.81 -27.28
C LEU A 393 13.23 -9.80 -28.41
N PRO A 394 12.98 -9.04 -29.49
CA PRO A 394 13.98 -8.86 -30.54
C PRO A 394 15.11 -7.95 -30.05
N GLY A 395 16.33 -8.47 -29.97
CA GLY A 395 17.53 -7.73 -29.53
C GLY A 395 18.42 -8.60 -28.64
N ARG A 396 19.61 -8.09 -28.29
CA ARG A 396 20.53 -8.78 -27.37
C ARG A 396 20.89 -7.86 -26.19
N PRO A 397 21.22 -8.44 -25.04
CA PRO A 397 21.65 -7.64 -23.89
C PRO A 397 22.97 -6.89 -24.13
N ASP A 398 23.78 -7.32 -25.10
CA ASP A 398 25.06 -6.69 -25.45
C ASP A 398 24.92 -5.54 -26.48
N ASP A 399 23.70 -5.11 -26.80
CA ASP A 399 23.46 -4.07 -27.80
C ASP A 399 23.81 -2.68 -27.24
N LEU A 400 24.51 -1.89 -28.05
CA LEU A 400 24.90 -0.52 -27.73
C LEU A 400 23.80 0.46 -28.15
N LEU A 401 23.46 1.39 -27.24
CA LEU A 401 22.52 2.46 -27.51
C LEU A 401 23.25 3.64 -28.15
N LEU A 402 22.91 3.94 -29.40
CA LEU A 402 23.38 5.12 -30.11
C LEU A 402 22.28 6.18 -30.14
N LEU A 403 22.71 7.42 -30.08
CA LEU A 403 21.88 8.60 -30.21
C LEU A 403 22.36 9.38 -31.44
N GLU A 404 21.40 9.71 -32.31
CA GLU A 404 21.59 10.55 -33.47
C GLU A 404 20.83 11.86 -33.26
N ARG A 405 21.43 13.00 -33.66
CA ARG A 405 20.78 14.31 -33.62
C ARG A 405 20.60 14.83 -35.05
N GLU A 406 19.35 15.13 -35.42
CA GLU A 406 18.98 15.75 -36.69
C GLU A 406 19.61 17.14 -36.79
N GLY A 407 20.36 17.35 -37.87
CA GLY A 407 21.16 18.56 -38.12
C GLY A 407 22.57 18.23 -38.61
N ASN A 408 23.27 17.32 -37.92
CA ASN A 408 24.66 16.94 -38.25
C ASN A 408 24.88 15.42 -38.49
N ALA A 409 23.84 14.58 -38.32
CA ALA A 409 23.93 13.11 -38.38
C ALA A 409 25.11 12.53 -37.56
N SER A 410 25.48 13.21 -36.48
CA SER A 410 26.55 12.77 -35.59
C SER A 410 26.00 11.72 -34.64
N LEU A 411 26.47 10.49 -34.78
CA LEU A 411 26.17 9.41 -33.85
C LEU A 411 27.05 9.53 -32.60
N CYS A 412 26.43 9.38 -31.44
CA CYS A 412 27.13 9.23 -30.17
C CYS A 412 26.63 8.00 -29.42
N ALA A 413 27.49 7.40 -28.61
CA ALA A 413 27.11 6.32 -27.71
C ALA A 413 26.60 6.92 -26.39
N LEU A 414 25.43 6.45 -25.94
CA LEU A 414 24.91 6.86 -24.63
C LEU A 414 25.63 6.08 -23.53
N GLU A 415 26.50 6.77 -22.79
CA GLU A 415 27.25 6.19 -21.67
C GLU A 415 27.12 7.08 -20.43
N ARG A 416 26.70 6.49 -19.31
CA ARG A 416 26.45 7.17 -18.02
C ARG A 416 25.54 8.41 -18.12
N GLY A 417 24.56 8.40 -19.02
CA GLY A 417 23.65 9.54 -19.23
C GLY A 417 24.27 10.69 -20.01
N THR A 418 25.49 10.51 -20.55
CA THR A 418 26.15 11.47 -21.44
C THR A 418 26.31 10.88 -22.84
N CYS A 419 26.10 11.72 -23.85
CA CYS A 419 26.32 11.38 -25.26
C CYS A 419 27.82 11.48 -25.54
N THR A 420 28.51 10.34 -25.50
CA THR A 420 29.95 10.26 -25.76
C THR A 420 30.18 10.12 -27.26
N PRO A 421 31.00 11.00 -27.89
CA PRO A 421 31.30 10.86 -29.30
C PRO A 421 32.04 9.54 -29.53
N LEU A 422 31.71 8.86 -30.64
CA LEU A 422 32.26 7.53 -30.95
C LEU A 422 33.79 7.53 -31.11
N THR A 423 34.40 8.67 -31.39
CA THR A 423 35.86 8.87 -31.41
C THR A 423 36.53 8.66 -30.05
N ASN A 424 35.83 8.93 -28.95
CA ASN A 424 36.35 8.80 -27.57
C ASN A 424 35.79 7.56 -26.84
N PHE A 425 35.02 6.71 -27.54
CA PHE A 425 34.41 5.53 -26.93
C PHE A 425 35.47 4.44 -26.68
N THR A 426 35.87 4.27 -25.42
CA THR A 426 36.99 3.41 -25.00
C THR A 426 36.56 2.19 -24.18
N SER A 427 35.27 2.08 -23.86
CA SER A 427 34.67 1.12 -22.91
C SER A 427 34.83 -0.37 -23.31
N THR A 428 35.15 -0.68 -24.57
CA THR A 428 35.14 -2.08 -25.06
C THR A 428 36.47 -2.59 -25.61
N GLY A 429 37.59 -1.85 -25.44
CA GLY A 429 38.90 -2.32 -25.89
C GLY A 429 39.02 -2.58 -27.40
N ALA A 430 38.00 -2.25 -28.21
CA ALA A 430 38.05 -2.22 -29.67
C ALA A 430 38.82 -0.95 -30.08
N GLY A 431 40.07 -1.07 -30.52
CA GLY A 431 40.38 -1.02 -31.95
C GLY A 431 40.26 0.41 -32.50
N ARG A 432 41.42 1.07 -32.71
CA ARG A 432 41.66 2.40 -33.32
C ARG A 432 40.45 3.37 -33.39
N PRO A 433 40.46 4.49 -32.64
CA PRO A 433 39.40 5.49 -32.68
C PRO A 433 39.17 5.98 -34.12
N GLY A 434 37.93 5.87 -34.62
CA GLY A 434 37.50 6.32 -35.94
C GLY A 434 36.96 5.22 -36.88
N LEU A 435 37.49 4.00 -36.85
CA LEU A 435 37.02 2.92 -37.76
C LEU A 435 35.68 2.34 -37.32
N LEU A 436 35.50 2.15 -36.01
CA LEU A 436 34.26 1.68 -35.40
C LEU A 436 33.09 2.66 -35.65
N GLU A 437 33.36 3.96 -35.65
CA GLU A 437 32.34 4.98 -35.94
C GLU A 437 31.82 4.87 -37.37
N GLN A 438 32.73 4.68 -38.35
CA GLN A 438 32.35 4.56 -39.75
C GLN A 438 31.58 3.26 -40.03
N GLU A 439 31.94 2.16 -39.36
CA GLU A 439 31.22 0.89 -39.44
C GLU A 439 29.82 0.97 -38.80
N LEU A 440 29.68 1.57 -37.61
CA LEU A 440 28.38 1.76 -36.96
C LEU A 440 27.46 2.68 -37.77
N ARG A 441 27.99 3.78 -38.35
CA ARG A 441 27.22 4.64 -39.27
C ARG A 441 26.72 3.87 -40.48
N ARG A 442 27.57 3.01 -41.08
CA ARG A 442 27.18 2.17 -42.21
C ARG A 442 26.12 1.15 -41.80
N ASP A 443 26.23 0.56 -40.62
CA ASP A 443 25.28 -0.43 -40.11
C ASP A 443 23.91 0.21 -39.78
N VAL A 444 23.88 1.47 -39.27
CA VAL A 444 22.65 2.25 -39.13
C VAL A 444 22.03 2.54 -40.51
N ALA A 445 22.81 3.05 -41.47
CA ALA A 445 22.32 3.36 -42.82
C ALA A 445 21.87 2.11 -43.60
N ALA A 446 22.48 0.96 -43.34
CA ALA A 446 22.11 -0.33 -43.94
C ALA A 446 20.92 -1.02 -43.23
N GLY A 447 20.35 -0.41 -42.18
CA GLY A 447 19.24 -0.98 -41.42
C GLY A 447 19.60 -2.19 -40.56
N GLN A 448 20.89 -2.38 -40.23
CA GLN A 448 21.34 -3.44 -39.33
C GLN A 448 21.15 -3.08 -37.85
N CYS A 449 21.02 -1.78 -37.53
CA CYS A 449 20.64 -1.31 -36.21
C CYS A 449 19.13 -1.12 -36.11
N ARG A 450 18.55 -1.47 -34.96
CA ARG A 450 17.11 -1.34 -34.73
C ARG A 450 16.79 0.03 -34.15
N GLN A 451 15.87 0.74 -34.76
CA GLN A 451 15.35 1.99 -34.22
C GLN A 451 14.50 1.71 -32.96
N ILE A 452 14.90 2.29 -31.83
CA ILE A 452 14.24 2.16 -30.53
C ILE A 452 13.24 3.28 -30.30
N TRP A 453 13.58 4.50 -30.69
CA TRP A 453 12.73 5.67 -30.49
C TRP A 453 13.06 6.80 -31.48
N HIS A 454 12.08 7.64 -31.75
CA HIS A 454 12.21 8.87 -32.56
C HIS A 454 11.27 9.91 -31.98
N ALA A 455 11.78 11.12 -31.72
CA ALA A 455 10.94 12.20 -31.23
C ALA A 455 10.23 12.89 -32.40
N GLU A 456 8.91 12.83 -32.40
CA GLU A 456 8.04 13.41 -33.43
C GLU A 456 7.88 14.94 -33.30
N ASN A 457 8.14 15.49 -32.10
CA ASN A 457 7.97 16.91 -31.81
C ASN A 457 9.15 17.47 -30.99
N SER A 458 9.93 18.36 -31.62
CA SER A 458 10.89 19.33 -31.05
C SER A 458 12.31 18.88 -30.66
N THR A 459 12.59 17.60 -30.42
CA THR A 459 13.97 17.11 -30.28
C THR A 459 14.24 16.15 -31.42
N GLY A 460 14.81 16.59 -32.54
CA GLY A 460 15.19 15.69 -33.64
C GLY A 460 16.27 14.70 -33.20
N VAL A 461 15.91 13.73 -32.36
CA VAL A 461 16.76 12.76 -31.69
C VAL A 461 16.21 11.39 -31.99
N THR A 462 17.05 10.53 -32.55
CA THR A 462 16.70 9.14 -32.83
C THR A 462 17.62 8.23 -32.03
N LEU A 463 17.04 7.18 -31.47
CA LEU A 463 17.75 6.19 -30.66
C LEU A 463 17.82 4.87 -31.42
N TRP A 464 19.02 4.31 -31.50
CA TRP A 464 19.31 3.07 -32.20
C TRP A 464 19.94 2.05 -31.27
N ALA A 465 19.52 0.79 -31.35
CA ALA A 465 20.18 -0.34 -30.72
C ALA A 465 21.02 -1.08 -31.77
N CYS A 466 22.33 -1.12 -31.57
CA CYS A 466 23.28 -1.73 -32.50
C CYS A 466 24.01 -2.93 -31.84
N PRO A 467 24.06 -4.09 -32.49
CA PRO A 467 24.66 -5.29 -31.92
C PRO A 467 26.19 -5.25 -31.95
N LEU A 468 26.84 -5.19 -30.78
CA LEU A 468 28.29 -5.02 -30.69
C LEU A 468 29.10 -6.31 -30.96
N HIS A 469 28.47 -7.47 -30.90
CA HIS A 469 29.13 -8.78 -31.03
C HIS A 469 29.83 -8.99 -32.39
N LYS A 470 29.39 -8.29 -33.45
CA LYS A 470 29.98 -8.32 -34.80
C LYS A 470 31.44 -7.84 -34.78
N TYR A 471 31.72 -6.83 -33.96
CA TYR A 471 33.03 -6.17 -33.87
C TYR A 471 33.97 -6.87 -32.88
N LEU A 472 33.42 -7.51 -31.84
CA LEU A 472 34.20 -8.21 -30.82
C LEU A 472 34.79 -9.56 -31.30
N ARG A 473 34.15 -10.24 -32.26
CA ARG A 473 34.62 -11.55 -32.77
C ARG A 473 35.76 -11.46 -33.79
N ALA A 474 35.98 -10.30 -34.41
CA ALA A 474 36.98 -10.14 -35.47
C ALA A 474 38.43 -10.41 -34.99
N ARG A 475 38.71 -10.29 -33.68
CA ARG A 475 40.04 -10.59 -33.11
C ARG A 475 40.36 -12.06 -32.97
N TRP A 476 39.35 -12.92 -32.82
CA TRP A 476 39.59 -14.35 -32.69
C TRP A 476 39.97 -15.00 -34.03
N VAL A 477 39.55 -14.43 -35.16
CA VAL A 477 39.90 -14.95 -36.49
C VAL A 477 41.41 -15.01 -36.69
N LEU A 478 42.15 -13.98 -36.26
CA LEU A 478 43.62 -13.99 -36.33
C LEU A 478 44.26 -15.01 -35.37
N ALA A 479 43.68 -15.21 -34.18
CA ALA A 479 44.13 -16.24 -33.25
C ALA A 479 43.88 -17.65 -33.82
N TRP A 480 42.70 -17.88 -34.41
CA TRP A 480 42.36 -19.14 -35.09
C TRP A 480 43.24 -19.37 -36.32
N MET A 481 43.55 -18.33 -37.11
CA MET A 481 44.49 -18.43 -38.23
C MET A 481 45.92 -18.73 -37.75
N GLY A 482 46.36 -18.14 -36.63
CA GLY A 482 47.65 -18.46 -36.00
C GLY A 482 47.71 -19.89 -35.47
N VAL A 483 46.64 -20.39 -34.86
CA VAL A 483 46.53 -21.79 -34.40
C VAL A 483 46.50 -22.76 -35.59
N LEU A 484 45.76 -22.44 -36.66
CA LEU A 484 45.72 -23.24 -37.89
C LEU A 484 47.08 -23.28 -38.58
N LEU A 485 47.78 -22.14 -38.66
CA LEU A 485 49.13 -22.06 -39.23
C LEU A 485 50.13 -22.85 -38.36
N GLY A 486 50.06 -22.71 -37.04
CA GLY A 486 50.88 -23.47 -36.10
C GLY A 486 50.64 -24.98 -36.19
N ALA A 487 49.38 -25.40 -36.30
CA ALA A 487 49.00 -26.79 -36.51
C ALA A 487 49.50 -27.32 -37.86
N ALA A 488 49.39 -26.53 -38.94
CA ALA A 488 49.91 -26.88 -40.25
C ALA A 488 51.44 -27.01 -40.26
N CYS A 489 52.16 -26.09 -39.60
CA CYS A 489 53.61 -26.17 -39.42
C CYS A 489 54.03 -27.38 -38.59
N LEU A 490 53.32 -27.69 -37.50
CA LEU A 490 53.53 -28.89 -36.70
C LEU A 490 53.31 -30.15 -37.54
N LEU A 491 52.23 -30.20 -38.33
CA LEU A 491 51.94 -31.32 -39.21
C LEU A 491 53.04 -31.51 -40.27
N LEU A 492 53.56 -30.41 -40.84
CA LEU A 492 54.65 -30.42 -41.79
C LEU A 492 55.96 -30.93 -41.15
N LEU A 493 56.27 -30.49 -39.93
CA LEU A 493 57.43 -30.96 -39.15
C LEU A 493 57.33 -32.45 -38.83
N LEU A 494 56.13 -32.93 -38.47
CA LEU A 494 55.86 -34.35 -38.22
C LEU A 494 56.00 -35.19 -39.51
N LEU A 495 55.61 -34.65 -40.67
CA LEU A 495 55.79 -35.31 -41.96
C LEU A 495 57.25 -35.33 -42.44
N LEU A 496 58.03 -34.29 -42.13
CA LEU A 496 59.46 -34.21 -42.47
C LEU A 496 60.34 -35.09 -41.56
N LYS A 497 59.92 -35.32 -40.30
CA LYS A 497 60.59 -36.24 -39.34
C LYS A 497 60.01 -37.67 -39.35
N LYS A 498 59.56 -38.15 -40.51
CA LYS A 498 58.93 -39.47 -40.68
C LYS A 498 59.82 -40.66 -40.29
N GLU A 499 61.15 -40.51 -40.34
CA GLU A 499 62.10 -41.59 -40.02
C GLU A 499 62.41 -41.69 -38.51
N ASP A 500 62.57 -40.55 -37.82
CA ASP A 500 62.77 -40.50 -36.35
C ASP A 500 61.50 -40.85 -35.55
N MET A 501 60.33 -40.54 -36.12
CA MET A 501 59.05 -40.67 -35.43
C MET A 501 58.59 -42.13 -35.29
N LYS A 502 59.18 -43.06 -36.05
CA LYS A 502 58.87 -44.51 -35.95
C LYS A 502 59.38 -45.12 -34.64
N GLY A 503 60.46 -44.57 -34.07
CA GLY A 503 60.99 -44.95 -32.76
C GLY A 503 60.22 -44.30 -31.61
N TRP A 504 59.87 -43.02 -31.75
CA TRP A 504 59.11 -42.28 -30.74
C TRP A 504 57.63 -42.69 -30.67
N LEU A 505 56.97 -43.04 -31.79
CA LEU A 505 55.60 -43.60 -31.78
C LEU A 505 55.52 -44.97 -31.10
N LYS A 506 56.61 -45.75 -31.10
CA LYS A 506 56.68 -47.00 -30.34
C LYS A 506 56.89 -46.76 -28.84
N SER A 507 57.63 -45.71 -28.47
CA SER A 507 57.78 -45.27 -27.08
C SER A 507 56.48 -44.67 -26.52
N LEU A 508 55.80 -43.81 -27.29
CA LEU A 508 54.51 -43.24 -26.91
C LEU A 508 53.36 -44.24 -26.92
N ARG A 509 53.43 -45.32 -27.72
CA ARG A 509 52.43 -46.39 -27.66
C ARG A 509 52.56 -47.25 -26.39
N ALA A 510 53.72 -47.22 -25.71
CA ALA A 510 53.89 -47.81 -24.38
C ALA A 510 53.34 -46.90 -23.26
N ASP A 511 53.37 -45.58 -23.43
CA ASP A 511 52.95 -44.62 -22.39
C ASP A 511 51.58 -43.94 -22.61
N TYR A 512 50.90 -44.19 -23.72
CA TYR A 512 49.51 -43.74 -23.96
C TYR A 512 48.58 -44.89 -24.37
N GLY A 513 48.68 -45.99 -23.63
CA GLY A 513 47.82 -47.15 -23.75
C GLY A 513 47.48 -47.77 -22.40
N SER A 514 46.94 -46.99 -21.45
CA SER A 514 46.25 -47.56 -20.28
C SER A 514 44.82 -47.04 -20.24
N GLU A 515 43.89 -47.87 -20.70
CA GLU A 515 42.52 -47.73 -20.26
C GLU A 515 42.51 -47.92 -18.75
N GLY A 516 42.09 -46.91 -17.98
CA GLY A 516 41.97 -47.04 -16.53
C GLY A 516 41.13 -48.28 -16.19
N PRO A 517 41.54 -49.11 -15.21
CA PRO A 517 40.92 -50.41 -14.93
C PRO A 517 39.43 -50.32 -14.54
N LEU A 518 38.93 -49.12 -14.21
CA LEU A 518 37.54 -48.86 -13.82
C LEU A 518 36.79 -47.96 -14.82
N ARG A 519 37.33 -47.72 -16.03
CA ARG A 519 36.74 -46.84 -17.04
C ARG A 519 35.30 -47.23 -17.39
N GLY A 520 34.38 -46.27 -17.27
CA GLY A 520 32.96 -46.44 -17.59
C GLY A 520 32.09 -46.93 -16.42
N ARG A 521 32.68 -47.14 -15.24
CA ARG A 521 31.91 -47.41 -14.01
C ARG A 521 31.60 -46.12 -13.26
N ARG A 522 30.44 -46.09 -12.64
CA ARG A 522 29.99 -45.02 -11.76
C ARG A 522 29.82 -45.56 -10.34
N ALA A 523 30.10 -44.69 -9.37
CA ALA A 523 29.93 -45.00 -7.96
C ALA A 523 29.34 -43.81 -7.21
N LEU A 524 28.45 -44.08 -6.27
CA LEU A 524 27.87 -43.09 -5.38
C LEU A 524 28.56 -43.18 -4.02
N LEU A 525 29.29 -42.15 -3.61
CA LEU A 525 29.98 -42.07 -2.32
C LEU A 525 29.11 -41.31 -1.32
N VAL A 526 28.68 -41.97 -0.25
CA VAL A 526 27.87 -41.38 0.81
C VAL A 526 28.73 -41.20 2.06
N HIS A 527 28.85 -39.96 2.56
CA HIS A 527 29.61 -39.61 3.76
C HIS A 527 28.76 -38.74 4.71
N ALA A 528 29.15 -38.66 5.98
CA ALA A 528 28.56 -37.70 6.92
C ALA A 528 29.10 -36.28 6.64
N THR A 529 28.33 -35.23 6.97
CA THR A 529 28.78 -33.83 6.90
C THR A 529 29.73 -33.54 8.05
N GLU A 530 31.00 -33.92 7.88
CA GLU A 530 32.07 -33.69 8.85
C GLU A 530 33.31 -33.24 8.08
N PRO A 531 34.06 -32.21 8.55
CA PRO A 531 35.20 -31.67 7.80
C PRO A 531 36.31 -32.69 7.56
N VAL A 532 36.42 -33.72 8.41
CA VAL A 532 37.35 -34.84 8.24
C VAL A 532 36.85 -35.80 7.15
N ALA A 533 35.54 -36.08 7.14
CA ALA A 533 34.90 -36.95 6.14
C ALA A 533 34.90 -36.32 4.75
N GLU A 534 34.67 -35.01 4.64
CA GLU A 534 34.72 -34.28 3.36
C GLU A 534 36.13 -34.25 2.76
N ARG A 535 37.16 -34.03 3.59
CA ARG A 535 38.56 -34.07 3.14
C ARG A 535 38.95 -35.46 2.65
N ALA A 536 38.59 -36.51 3.40
CA ALA A 536 38.87 -37.88 3.01
C ALA A 536 38.07 -38.32 1.78
N ALA A 537 36.79 -37.91 1.66
CA ALA A 537 35.96 -38.16 0.49
C ALA A 537 36.52 -37.46 -0.76
N CYS A 538 36.96 -36.20 -0.64
CA CYS A 538 37.61 -35.46 -1.71
C CYS A 538 38.93 -36.11 -2.15
N ALA A 539 39.76 -36.55 -1.20
CA ALA A 539 41.01 -37.26 -1.49
C ALA A 539 40.75 -38.61 -2.18
N LEU A 540 39.76 -39.36 -1.72
CA LEU A 540 39.35 -40.63 -2.33
C LEU A 540 38.83 -40.42 -3.76
N MET A 541 37.98 -39.43 -3.99
CA MET A 541 37.49 -39.07 -5.33
C MET A 541 38.62 -38.66 -6.26
N ALA A 542 39.56 -37.84 -5.78
CA ALA A 542 40.73 -37.41 -6.54
C ALA A 542 41.64 -38.60 -6.90
N ALA A 543 41.78 -39.58 -6.00
CA ALA A 543 42.58 -40.78 -6.23
C ALA A 543 41.91 -41.79 -7.17
N LEU A 544 40.57 -41.83 -7.21
CA LEU A 544 39.80 -42.74 -8.07
C LEU A 544 39.56 -42.20 -9.49
N ARG A 545 39.58 -40.88 -9.68
CA ARG A 545 39.39 -40.24 -11.00
C ARG A 545 40.41 -40.68 -12.07
N PRO A 546 41.73 -40.79 -11.78
CA PRO A 546 42.73 -41.31 -12.72
C PRO A 546 42.49 -42.78 -13.13
N LEU A 547 41.78 -43.56 -12.32
CA LEU A 547 41.45 -44.96 -12.60
C LEU A 547 40.25 -45.12 -13.55
N GLY A 548 39.60 -44.01 -13.92
CA GLY A 548 38.45 -43.97 -14.83
C GLY A 548 37.09 -44.18 -14.16
N LEU A 549 37.03 -44.19 -12.83
CA LEU A 549 35.78 -44.29 -12.06
C LEU A 549 35.13 -42.91 -11.90
N ALA A 550 33.87 -42.77 -12.29
CA ALA A 550 33.09 -41.56 -12.06
C ALA A 550 32.39 -41.63 -10.71
N VAL A 551 32.86 -40.86 -9.72
CA VAL A 551 32.31 -40.86 -8.36
C VAL A 551 31.45 -39.61 -8.14
N THR A 552 30.22 -39.81 -7.68
CA THR A 552 29.34 -38.73 -7.20
C THR A 552 29.30 -38.77 -5.67
N ALA A 553 29.62 -37.67 -4.99
CA ALA A 553 29.58 -37.61 -3.52
C ALA A 553 28.25 -37.05 -3.01
N ALA A 554 27.79 -37.60 -1.88
CA ALA A 554 26.64 -37.15 -1.13
C ALA A 554 27.02 -37.00 0.36
N PRO A 555 26.64 -35.88 1.02
CA PRO A 555 25.82 -34.77 0.49
C PRO A 555 26.67 -33.76 -0.29
N GLY A 556 26.49 -33.69 -1.61
CA GLY A 556 27.21 -32.75 -2.47
C GLY A 556 26.37 -31.50 -2.71
N GLY A 557 26.88 -30.33 -2.33
CA GLY A 557 26.24 -29.01 -2.50
C GLY A 557 26.09 -28.54 -3.96
N GLY A 558 25.37 -29.33 -4.76
CA GLY A 558 24.94 -28.97 -6.11
C GLY A 558 23.53 -28.38 -6.13
N SER A 559 23.15 -27.79 -7.25
CA SER A 559 21.82 -27.19 -7.50
C SER A 559 20.65 -28.13 -7.20
N GLY A 560 20.86 -29.45 -7.20
CA GLY A 560 19.85 -30.46 -6.88
C GLY A 560 19.43 -30.48 -5.41
N ILE A 561 20.34 -30.27 -4.45
CA ILE A 561 19.97 -30.21 -3.03
C ILE A 561 19.18 -28.95 -2.72
N ALA A 562 19.57 -27.81 -3.33
CA ALA A 562 18.87 -26.53 -3.19
C ALA A 562 17.45 -26.55 -3.79
N ALA A 563 17.21 -27.38 -4.81
CA ALA A 563 15.91 -27.48 -5.48
C ALA A 563 14.95 -28.50 -4.85
N TRP A 564 15.47 -29.61 -4.29
CA TRP A 564 14.63 -30.75 -3.85
C TRP A 564 14.77 -31.09 -2.35
N GLY A 565 15.66 -30.42 -1.62
CA GLY A 565 16.02 -30.78 -0.25
C GLY A 565 16.97 -31.99 -0.18
N PRO A 566 17.69 -32.18 0.94
CA PRO A 566 18.74 -33.20 1.05
C PRO A 566 18.21 -34.63 0.97
N LEU A 567 17.02 -34.89 1.53
CA LEU A 567 16.45 -36.24 1.64
C LEU A 567 15.80 -36.71 0.31
N PRO A 568 14.96 -35.91 -0.38
CA PRO A 568 14.43 -36.29 -1.69
C PRO A 568 15.50 -36.38 -2.77
N TRP A 569 16.51 -35.49 -2.74
CA TRP A 569 17.64 -35.57 -3.66
C TRP A 569 18.46 -36.84 -3.46
N LEU A 570 18.78 -37.19 -2.22
CA LEU A 570 19.53 -38.41 -1.90
C LEU A 570 18.75 -39.67 -2.31
N HIS A 571 17.44 -39.69 -2.08
CA HIS A 571 16.57 -40.79 -2.50
C HIS A 571 16.56 -40.97 -4.04
N ALA A 572 16.51 -39.87 -4.78
CA ALA A 572 16.58 -39.90 -6.25
C ALA A 572 17.93 -40.44 -6.75
N GLN A 573 19.04 -40.00 -6.15
CA GLN A 573 20.38 -40.46 -6.53
C GLN A 573 20.64 -41.92 -6.18
N HIS A 574 20.16 -42.38 -5.02
CA HIS A 574 20.26 -43.78 -4.62
C HIS A 574 19.45 -44.70 -5.54
N ARG A 575 18.21 -44.32 -5.91
CA ARG A 575 17.43 -45.06 -6.90
C ARG A 575 18.05 -45.07 -8.29
N GLN A 576 18.66 -43.97 -8.72
CA GLN A 576 19.36 -43.92 -10.00
C GLN A 576 20.58 -44.86 -9.98
N ALA A 577 21.37 -44.85 -8.91
CA ALA A 577 22.51 -45.74 -8.74
C ALA A 577 22.09 -47.23 -8.76
N LEU A 578 20.97 -47.58 -8.13
CA LEU A 578 20.42 -48.94 -8.20
C LEU A 578 19.95 -49.36 -9.59
N ARG A 579 19.32 -48.45 -10.35
CA ARG A 579 18.88 -48.70 -11.73
C ARG A 579 20.04 -48.87 -12.70
N ASP A 580 21.08 -48.05 -12.54
CA ASP A 580 22.25 -48.05 -13.43
C ASP A 580 23.26 -49.17 -13.06
N GLY A 581 23.04 -49.86 -11.94
CA GLY A 581 23.94 -50.92 -11.46
C GLY A 581 25.25 -50.38 -10.87
N ASP A 582 25.23 -49.12 -10.43
CA ASP A 582 26.37 -48.40 -9.87
C ASP A 582 26.75 -48.94 -8.49
N THR A 583 28.02 -48.76 -8.11
CA THR A 583 28.48 -49.19 -6.78
C THR A 583 28.28 -48.09 -5.76
N VAL A 584 27.55 -48.37 -4.68
CA VAL A 584 27.31 -47.43 -3.58
C VAL A 584 28.37 -47.65 -2.51
N ILE A 585 29.17 -46.62 -2.25
CA ILE A 585 30.27 -46.61 -1.29
C ILE A 585 29.82 -45.85 -0.05
N LEU A 586 29.75 -46.52 1.10
CA LEU A 586 29.40 -45.93 2.40
C LEU A 586 30.69 -45.61 3.16
N PHE A 587 30.94 -44.33 3.42
CA PHE A 587 32.15 -43.87 4.10
C PHE A 587 31.90 -43.67 5.60
N LEU A 588 32.59 -44.43 6.44
CA LEU A 588 32.47 -44.39 7.89
C LEU A 588 33.49 -43.42 8.50
N SER A 589 32.98 -42.27 8.95
CA SER A 589 33.65 -41.35 9.88
C SER A 589 33.10 -41.52 11.31
N PRO A 590 33.72 -40.93 12.35
CA PRO A 590 33.19 -40.95 13.71
C PRO A 590 31.73 -40.46 13.79
N ALA A 591 31.38 -39.38 13.07
CA ALA A 591 30.01 -38.87 13.00
C ALA A 591 29.05 -39.84 12.28
N ALA A 592 29.50 -40.50 11.22
CA ALA A 592 28.71 -41.51 10.49
C ALA A 592 28.39 -42.73 11.37
N VAL A 593 29.34 -43.15 12.21
CA VAL A 593 29.16 -44.27 13.16
C VAL A 593 28.18 -43.90 14.26
N ALA A 594 28.27 -42.68 14.81
CA ALA A 594 27.31 -42.18 15.79
C ALA A 594 25.89 -42.14 15.22
N ALA A 595 25.72 -41.61 14.00
CA ALA A 595 24.43 -41.59 13.29
C ALA A 595 23.90 -43.01 12.99
N ALA A 596 24.77 -43.96 12.66
CA ALA A 596 24.38 -45.36 12.45
C ALA A 596 23.91 -46.04 13.74
N HIS A 597 24.57 -45.79 14.87
CA HIS A 597 24.13 -46.31 16.17
C HIS A 597 22.80 -45.71 16.63
N GLN A 598 22.56 -44.42 16.36
CA GLN A 598 21.28 -43.77 16.62
C GLN A 598 20.16 -44.36 15.74
N TRP A 599 20.44 -44.63 14.45
CA TRP A 599 19.49 -45.31 13.56
C TRP A 599 19.17 -46.73 14.05
N ASP A 600 20.18 -47.50 14.47
CA ASP A 600 20.01 -48.83 15.06
C ASP A 600 19.20 -48.81 16.37
N ALA A 601 19.38 -47.77 17.20
CA ALA A 601 18.64 -47.58 18.45
C ALA A 601 17.19 -47.14 18.21
N GLY A 602 16.97 -46.20 17.28
CA GLY A 602 15.65 -45.72 16.88
C GLY A 602 14.80 -46.78 16.17
N ALA A 603 15.41 -47.69 15.41
CA ALA A 603 14.74 -48.84 14.81
C ALA A 603 14.28 -49.89 15.85
N ARG A 604 14.81 -49.85 17.08
CA ARG A 604 14.44 -50.75 18.20
C ARG A 604 13.52 -50.11 19.24
N ALA A 605 13.29 -48.80 19.17
CA ALA A 605 12.47 -48.07 20.14
C ALA A 605 11.08 -47.76 19.57
N VAL A 606 10.03 -48.14 20.29
CA VAL A 606 8.67 -47.57 20.13
C VAL A 606 8.77 -46.09 20.56
N PRO A 607 8.20 -45.12 19.80
CA PRO A 607 8.41 -43.71 20.11
C PRO A 607 7.75 -43.34 21.44
N GLY A 608 8.58 -43.14 22.45
CA GLY A 608 8.25 -42.52 23.72
C GLY A 608 9.24 -41.39 23.97
N ASP A 609 8.70 -40.22 24.31
CA ASP A 609 9.37 -38.93 24.50
C ASP A 609 10.67 -39.00 25.31
N VAL A 610 11.84 -38.97 24.66
CA VAL A 610 13.03 -38.24 25.14
C VAL A 610 13.99 -37.98 23.95
N ALA A 611 14.07 -36.73 23.48
CA ALA A 611 15.14 -36.30 22.57
C ALA A 611 16.39 -35.98 23.42
N ALA A 612 17.43 -36.81 23.32
CA ALA A 612 18.74 -36.53 23.91
C ALA A 612 19.56 -35.67 22.94
N GLU A 613 19.85 -34.44 23.36
CA GLU A 613 20.61 -33.42 22.65
C GLU A 613 22.08 -33.83 22.41
N CYS A 614 22.59 -33.63 21.19
CA CYS A 614 24.03 -33.57 20.94
C CYS A 614 24.52 -32.15 21.25
N GLY A 615 25.03 -31.91 22.46
CA GLY A 615 25.68 -30.64 22.87
C GLY A 615 27.19 -30.60 22.56
N PRO A 616 27.87 -29.43 22.71
CA PRO A 616 27.84 -28.72 23.99
C PRO A 616 27.58 -27.20 23.93
N GLY A 617 26.57 -26.74 24.69
CA GLY A 617 26.57 -25.45 25.42
C GLY A 617 26.29 -24.14 24.66
N PRO A 618 25.82 -23.08 25.36
CA PRO A 618 24.64 -22.31 24.94
C PRO A 618 24.95 -20.91 24.40
N GLN A 619 24.23 -20.45 23.36
CA GLN A 619 23.99 -19.02 23.11
C GLN A 619 22.61 -18.73 22.47
N HIS A 620 21.79 -18.01 23.22
CA HIS A 620 20.87 -16.91 22.86
C HIS A 620 20.26 -16.83 21.43
N GLY A 621 18.92 -16.97 21.39
CA GLY A 621 17.92 -16.15 20.67
C GLY A 621 17.92 -16.15 19.13
N PRO A 622 16.87 -16.66 18.46
CA PRO A 622 16.81 -16.61 17.00
C PRO A 622 16.33 -15.24 16.50
N GLY A 623 17.06 -14.68 15.54
CA GLY A 623 16.64 -13.55 14.69
C GLY A 623 16.03 -14.05 13.37
N PRO A 624 15.36 -13.20 12.59
CA PRO A 624 14.51 -13.62 11.48
C PRO A 624 15.27 -13.88 10.16
N ASP A 625 16.45 -14.52 10.22
CA ASP A 625 17.24 -14.90 9.02
C ASP A 625 17.89 -16.30 9.12
N ASP A 626 17.53 -17.12 10.10
CA ASP A 626 18.11 -18.46 10.26
C ASP A 626 17.47 -19.48 9.30
N VAL A 627 18.18 -19.77 8.21
CA VAL A 627 17.95 -20.95 7.36
C VAL A 627 18.12 -22.21 8.23
N PRO A 628 17.16 -23.17 8.23
CA PRO A 628 17.29 -24.36 9.07
C PRO A 628 18.50 -25.18 8.62
N THR A 629 19.59 -25.11 9.39
CA THR A 629 20.75 -25.98 9.23
C THR A 629 20.41 -27.31 9.87
N VAL A 630 19.95 -28.24 9.02
CA VAL A 630 19.77 -29.66 9.35
C VAL A 630 21.02 -30.15 10.07
N ALA A 631 20.87 -30.69 11.28
CA ALA A 631 22.00 -31.14 12.07
C ALA A 631 22.83 -32.16 11.26
N PRO A 632 24.18 -32.08 11.27
CA PRO A 632 25.06 -32.91 10.46
C PRO A 632 24.80 -34.43 10.47
N CYS A 633 24.19 -34.93 11.54
CA CYS A 633 23.89 -36.33 11.76
C CYS A 633 22.61 -36.81 11.04
N GLU A 634 21.67 -35.92 10.71
CA GLU A 634 20.37 -36.28 10.13
C GLU A 634 20.46 -36.71 8.66
N ALA A 635 21.36 -36.09 7.87
CA ALA A 635 21.51 -36.43 6.45
C ALA A 635 22.08 -37.84 6.23
N PHE A 636 23.01 -38.28 7.08
CA PHE A 636 23.56 -39.64 7.03
C PHE A 636 22.57 -40.67 7.57
N ALA A 637 21.85 -40.36 8.66
CA ALA A 637 20.77 -41.22 9.16
C ALA A 637 19.65 -41.42 8.11
N ALA A 638 19.29 -40.36 7.38
CA ALA A 638 18.36 -40.45 6.25
C ALA A 638 18.89 -41.32 5.10
N ALA A 639 20.21 -41.29 4.85
CA ALA A 639 20.86 -42.17 3.89
C ALA A 639 20.76 -43.64 4.28
N LEU A 640 20.86 -43.95 5.57
CA LEU A 640 20.71 -45.31 6.11
C LEU A 640 19.29 -45.86 5.90
N SER A 641 18.26 -45.02 6.07
CA SER A 641 16.88 -45.41 5.79
C SER A 641 16.63 -45.79 4.33
N CYS A 642 17.41 -45.26 3.38
CA CYS A 642 17.35 -45.67 1.97
C CYS A 642 18.23 -46.88 1.65
N THR A 643 19.39 -46.99 2.30
CA THR A 643 20.43 -47.97 1.94
C THR A 643 20.28 -49.32 2.65
N VAL A 644 19.90 -49.34 3.93
CA VAL A 644 19.84 -50.57 4.73
C VAL A 644 18.76 -51.55 4.25
N PRO A 645 17.53 -51.13 3.90
CA PRO A 645 16.51 -52.08 3.41
C PRO A 645 16.94 -52.79 2.12
N GLU A 646 17.52 -52.07 1.16
CA GLU A 646 17.99 -52.62 -0.11
C GLU A 646 19.26 -53.48 0.08
N LEU A 647 20.13 -53.10 1.03
CA LEU A 647 21.30 -53.89 1.42
C LEU A 647 20.90 -55.25 2.01
N VAL A 648 19.90 -55.29 2.90
CA VAL A 648 19.36 -56.53 3.49
C VAL A 648 18.64 -57.38 2.44
N ALA A 649 17.96 -56.73 1.49
CA ALA A 649 17.32 -57.40 0.36
C ALA A 649 18.32 -57.96 -0.68
N GLY A 650 19.61 -57.60 -0.59
CA GLY A 650 20.64 -58.00 -1.55
C GLY A 650 20.56 -57.27 -2.90
N ASN A 651 19.87 -56.13 -2.95
CA ASN A 651 19.66 -55.35 -4.17
C ASN A 651 20.75 -54.28 -4.34
N GLY A 652 21.57 -54.42 -5.37
CA GLY A 652 22.64 -53.45 -5.69
C GLY A 652 24.02 -53.85 -5.16
N ARG A 653 25.03 -53.02 -5.44
CA ARG A 653 26.42 -53.28 -5.02
C ARG A 653 26.83 -52.26 -3.97
N TYR A 654 26.92 -52.71 -2.72
CA TYR A 654 27.34 -51.87 -1.60
C TYR A 654 28.77 -52.21 -1.17
N VAL A 655 29.56 -51.18 -0.85
CA VAL A 655 30.90 -51.31 -0.27
C VAL A 655 31.03 -50.34 0.89
N VAL A 656 31.48 -50.82 2.04
CA VAL A 656 31.70 -49.99 3.23
C VAL A 656 33.19 -49.69 3.36
N VAL A 657 33.53 -48.43 3.61
CA VAL A 657 34.91 -47.97 3.75
C VAL A 657 35.06 -47.34 5.13
N ARG A 658 36.03 -47.81 5.92
CA ARG A 658 36.38 -47.24 7.22
C ARG A 658 37.80 -46.70 7.21
N LEU A 659 38.02 -45.57 7.87
CA LEU A 659 39.35 -45.05 8.17
C LEU A 659 39.91 -45.78 9.39
N GLU A 660 41.01 -46.51 9.20
CA GLU A 660 41.60 -47.36 10.23
C GLU A 660 42.00 -46.58 11.50
N ALA A 661 42.50 -45.35 11.34
CA ALA A 661 42.90 -44.46 12.43
C ALA A 661 41.73 -43.86 13.24
N LEU A 662 40.51 -43.86 12.69
CA LEU A 662 39.37 -43.08 13.20
C LEU A 662 38.15 -43.92 13.60
N VAL A 663 38.00 -45.12 13.05
CA VAL A 663 36.82 -45.98 13.28
C VAL A 663 37.24 -47.43 13.58
N PRO A 664 37.06 -47.90 14.82
CA PRO A 664 37.50 -49.23 15.23
C PRO A 664 36.53 -50.37 14.84
N ALA A 665 35.24 -50.10 14.65
CA ALA A 665 34.23 -51.14 14.37
C ALA A 665 33.15 -50.71 13.38
N VAL A 666 32.64 -51.67 12.60
CA VAL A 666 31.54 -51.46 11.63
C VAL A 666 30.18 -51.62 12.34
N PRO A 667 29.25 -50.64 12.19
CA PRO A 667 27.92 -50.71 12.77
C PRO A 667 27.11 -51.95 12.32
N PRO A 668 26.26 -52.51 13.20
CA PRO A 668 25.41 -53.67 12.89
C PRO A 668 24.63 -53.55 11.58
N ALA A 669 24.01 -52.40 11.33
CA ALA A 669 23.21 -52.12 10.12
C ALA A 669 23.95 -52.36 8.80
N LEU A 670 25.28 -52.23 8.80
CA LEU A 670 26.10 -52.22 7.59
C LEU A 670 26.97 -53.49 7.42
N ARG A 671 26.85 -54.46 8.33
CA ARG A 671 27.65 -55.72 8.27
C ARG A 671 27.29 -56.63 7.10
N ALA A 672 26.13 -56.43 6.48
CA ALA A 672 25.72 -57.18 5.29
C ALA A 672 26.55 -56.80 4.04
N ALA A 673 27.25 -55.67 4.04
CA ALA A 673 28.14 -55.24 2.96
C ALA A 673 29.61 -55.58 3.27
N PRO A 674 30.45 -55.86 2.26
CA PRO A 674 31.90 -55.98 2.44
C PRO A 674 32.49 -54.65 2.92
N ALA A 675 33.20 -54.69 4.03
CA ALA A 675 33.86 -53.52 4.64
C ALA A 675 35.38 -53.60 4.47
N PHE A 676 36.00 -52.49 4.11
CA PHE A 676 37.45 -52.38 3.92
C PHE A 676 38.06 -51.28 4.79
N ALA A 677 39.18 -51.57 5.43
CA ALA A 677 39.97 -50.61 6.19
C ALA A 677 40.96 -49.89 5.28
N LEU A 678 40.84 -48.57 5.13
CA LEU A 678 41.83 -47.77 4.40
C LEU A 678 42.77 -47.08 5.41
N PRO A 679 44.09 -47.06 5.13
CA PRO A 679 44.76 -47.40 3.87
C PRO A 679 45.25 -48.87 3.72
N SER A 680 45.22 -49.70 4.76
CA SER A 680 45.81 -51.06 4.77
C SER A 680 45.20 -52.05 3.76
N GLU A 681 43.90 -51.97 3.50
CA GLU A 681 43.15 -52.88 2.61
C GLU A 681 42.80 -52.27 1.25
N THR A 682 43.52 -51.22 0.82
CA THR A 682 43.27 -50.51 -0.46
C THR A 682 43.20 -51.44 -1.67
N GLY A 683 44.04 -52.48 -1.70
CA GLY A 683 44.01 -53.47 -2.79
C GLY A 683 42.78 -54.38 -2.79
N GLY A 684 42.17 -54.62 -1.62
CA GLY A 684 40.90 -55.36 -1.50
C GLY A 684 39.71 -54.50 -1.93
N PHE A 685 39.72 -53.23 -1.51
CA PHE A 685 38.71 -52.23 -1.89
C PHE A 685 38.62 -52.03 -3.41
N LEU A 686 39.77 -51.85 -4.08
CA LEU A 686 39.79 -51.66 -5.54
C LEU A 686 39.36 -52.92 -6.30
N ARG A 687 39.62 -54.12 -5.74
CA ARG A 687 39.12 -55.40 -6.27
C ARG A 687 37.60 -55.48 -6.20
N ALA A 688 37.00 -55.05 -5.10
CA ALA A 688 35.55 -55.00 -4.96
C ALA A 688 34.90 -54.06 -5.98
N LEU A 689 35.51 -52.89 -6.22
CA LEU A 689 35.03 -51.92 -7.22
C LEU A 689 35.15 -52.43 -8.67
N ALA A 690 36.08 -53.34 -8.96
CA ALA A 690 36.29 -53.92 -10.29
C ALA A 690 35.36 -55.12 -10.61
N GLY A 691 34.78 -55.78 -9.61
CA GLY A 691 33.83 -56.89 -9.77
C GLY A 691 34.43 -58.18 -10.38
N PRO A 692 33.66 -59.29 -10.43
CA PRO A 692 34.18 -60.64 -10.68
C PRO A 692 34.55 -60.98 -12.15
N GLY A 693 34.23 -60.13 -13.14
CA GLY A 693 34.18 -60.52 -14.56
C GLY A 693 35.31 -60.12 -15.50
N ARG A 694 36.38 -59.43 -15.06
CA ARG A 694 37.49 -59.01 -15.94
C ARG A 694 38.85 -59.14 -15.26
N TRP A 695 39.33 -60.37 -15.11
CA TRP A 695 40.61 -60.61 -14.45
C TRP A 695 41.48 -61.59 -15.25
N ARG A 696 42.33 -61.01 -16.11
CA ARG A 696 43.53 -61.66 -16.68
C ARG A 696 44.65 -60.62 -16.74
N GLY A 697 45.28 -60.32 -15.60
CA GLY A 697 46.42 -59.41 -15.54
C GLY A 697 46.86 -59.07 -14.11
N ARG A 698 48.17 -58.85 -13.95
CA ARG A 698 48.79 -58.35 -12.71
C ARG A 698 48.32 -56.93 -12.47
N TRP A 699 47.77 -56.65 -11.28
CA TRP A 699 47.40 -55.29 -10.91
C TRP A 699 48.63 -54.40 -10.89
N PRO A 700 48.55 -53.14 -11.36
CA PRO A 700 49.65 -52.22 -11.18
C PRO A 700 49.64 -51.80 -9.71
N GLU A 701 50.50 -52.43 -8.92
CA GLU A 701 50.90 -51.98 -7.57
C GLU A 701 51.09 -50.45 -7.44
N PRO A 702 51.58 -49.69 -8.45
CA PRO A 702 51.65 -48.23 -8.37
C PRO A 702 50.31 -47.54 -8.07
N TYR A 703 49.16 -48.08 -8.49
CA TYR A 703 47.88 -47.44 -8.20
C TYR A 703 47.39 -47.70 -6.78
N VAL A 704 47.65 -48.89 -6.23
CA VAL A 704 47.33 -49.22 -4.84
C VAL A 704 48.15 -48.33 -3.91
N ALA A 705 49.44 -48.18 -4.19
CA ALA A 705 50.33 -47.28 -3.46
C ALA A 705 49.91 -45.81 -3.59
N ALA A 706 49.56 -45.34 -4.79
CA ALA A 706 49.14 -43.95 -5.00
C ALA A 706 47.82 -43.59 -4.28
N VAL A 707 46.84 -44.50 -4.28
CA VAL A 707 45.57 -44.29 -3.56
C VAL A 707 45.79 -44.34 -2.04
N ALA A 708 46.57 -45.30 -1.55
CA ALA A 708 46.90 -45.41 -0.12
C ALA A 708 47.66 -44.17 0.39
N GLU A 709 48.64 -43.69 -0.38
CA GLU A 709 49.47 -42.53 -0.03
C GLU A 709 48.68 -41.21 -0.10
N GLY A 710 47.77 -41.06 -1.07
CA GLY A 710 46.88 -39.91 -1.15
C GLY A 710 45.91 -39.83 0.04
N LEU A 711 45.45 -40.97 0.54
CA LEU A 711 44.59 -41.04 1.71
C LEU A 711 45.33 -40.73 3.01
N ARG A 712 46.54 -41.27 3.22
CA ARG A 712 47.39 -40.94 4.41
C ARG A 712 47.61 -39.44 4.56
N ARG A 713 48.04 -38.78 3.48
CA ARG A 713 48.25 -37.32 3.44
C ARG A 713 46.99 -36.50 3.75
N SER A 714 45.80 -37.00 3.43
CA SER A 714 44.54 -36.28 3.66
C SER A 714 44.03 -36.37 5.09
N VAL A 715 44.44 -37.42 5.82
CA VAL A 715 44.00 -37.72 7.19
C VAL A 715 45.01 -37.23 8.23
N GLY A 716 46.20 -36.79 7.81
CA GLY A 716 47.23 -36.22 8.68
C GLY A 716 48.19 -37.25 9.26
N GLU A 717 48.30 -38.43 8.64
CA GLU A 717 49.30 -39.47 8.94
C GLU A 717 50.54 -39.37 8.04
#